data_AF-A0A1F9XQ55-F1
#
_entry.id   AF-A0A1F9XQ55-F1
#
_cell.length_a   1.000
_cell.length_b   1.000
_cell.length_c   1.000
_cell.angle_alpha   90.00
_cell.angle_beta   90.00
_cell.angle_gamma   90.00
#
_symmetry.space_group_name_H-M   'P 1'
#
loop_
_entity.id
_entity.type
_entity.pdbx_description
1 polymer ?
#
loop_
_entity_poly.entity_id
_entity_poly.type
_entity_poly.pdbx_seq_one_letter_code
_entity_poly.pdbx_strand_id
1 'polypeptide(L)'
;METVKINFADYGELFRSDPAKLPDQELLSMDFILHRAWTMLQAGHKVFDETTNWDAQDILALHIVVQLEMTRRGFQHTIQDDLQEQTLAIIAEDVAEADYDNDAEKGVRQAFGSYGGKRYLAHRIASYIPHHRTYVEPFAGGAAVLYAKDPSPQEALNDRDAEIAFMHKFIRDHSPEDSNALAKREWTILRETHERLKALKPETDRDRFYKSFYLTRSSYGKMRGGSFNPANEGVKIDFPNTVDRAQERLRNVAVTNKDYLQVLKDYDSPETFFYMDPPYPGKFNLFDFGFKEEDFLKAIKGLKAKWIISYPSERVKVFKGYNVYIVKRRNQMRGPGGNQEWVTEMMASNFPLKPLHLYIEKDLTPEPEGMEDKAPPFLPQLEDAPELEKVHGAFKSPGGKYRLYKKILALIPEHKNYVEAFCGGAQVFFHKKRSDAEVINDVNSDLMFAYRFIKSMTPEDLNWLNKQDWVIHRIRARKLFESQPKTPRERFYRFAYLNKATYWGRTDSWEGVRTGRNGEGYHIRLPLKLPDIQERLKNVTLHSWDWQDILKEYDSDNTFFYLDPPYPIHWPKEGGDHGSKFFKEEDLIPALKSIKGKFILSYELEKLGLFKGFKTYRVKTLWTGMHQLGVRHKYELLVSNFPLKPLNLYFEKSQGTDETHAEIVSSNPAA
;
A
#
# COMPACT_ATOMS: atom_id res chain seq x y z
N MET A 1 -15.48 62.13 20.65
CA MET A 1 -14.91 60.78 20.79
C MET A 1 -13.85 60.63 19.73
N GLU A 2 -12.58 60.52 20.10
CA GLU A 2 -11.51 60.30 19.13
C GLU A 2 -11.68 58.91 18.51
N THR A 3 -11.80 58.86 17.19
CA THR A 3 -11.86 57.61 16.43
C THR A 3 -10.53 56.88 16.59
N VAL A 4 -10.51 55.79 17.35
CA VAL A 4 -9.34 54.91 17.47
C VAL A 4 -9.09 54.26 16.10
N LYS A 5 -7.82 54.08 15.74
CA LYS A 5 -7.38 53.63 14.42
C LYS A 5 -6.34 52.53 14.58
N ILE A 6 -6.40 51.51 13.72
CA ILE A 6 -5.28 50.57 13.52
C ILE A 6 -4.65 50.90 12.17
N ASN A 7 -3.35 51.19 12.20
CA ASN A 7 -2.55 51.30 10.99
C ASN A 7 -1.72 50.02 10.81
N PHE A 8 -2.01 49.22 9.79
CA PHE A 8 -1.28 47.98 9.51
C PHE A 8 0.18 48.23 9.09
N ALA A 9 0.51 49.43 8.59
CA ALA A 9 1.90 49.80 8.30
C ALA A 9 2.77 49.88 9.58
N ASP A 10 2.16 50.06 10.76
CA ASP A 10 2.89 50.08 12.03
C ASP A 10 3.49 48.69 12.39
N TYR A 11 3.05 47.62 11.70
CA TYR A 11 3.56 46.26 11.85
C TYR A 11 4.53 45.87 10.72
N GLY A 12 5.10 46.85 10.01
CA GLY A 12 6.02 46.64 8.90
C GLY A 12 5.35 45.98 7.69
N GLU A 13 6.04 45.02 7.07
CA GLU A 13 5.55 44.31 5.87
C GLU A 13 4.61 43.14 6.19
N LEU A 14 4.19 42.97 7.45
CA LEU A 14 3.46 41.78 7.92
C LEU A 14 2.17 41.52 7.12
N PHE A 15 1.31 42.53 6.97
CA PHE A 15 0.02 42.40 6.26
C PHE A 15 0.14 42.50 4.73
N ARG A 16 1.35 42.78 4.22
CA ARG A 16 1.66 42.75 2.78
C ARG A 16 2.39 41.47 2.37
N SER A 17 2.78 40.66 3.36
CA SER A 17 3.51 39.41 3.15
C SER A 17 2.55 38.25 2.97
N ASP A 18 2.93 37.31 2.10
CA ASP A 18 2.22 36.05 1.92
C ASP A 18 2.26 35.24 3.24
N PRO A 19 1.12 34.90 3.86
CA PRO A 19 1.07 34.15 5.12
C PRO A 19 1.89 32.84 5.07
N ALA A 20 2.00 32.21 3.90
CA ALA A 20 2.77 30.98 3.72
C ALA A 20 4.29 31.16 3.82
N LYS A 21 4.78 32.41 3.72
CA LYS A 21 6.21 32.76 3.78
C LYS A 21 6.63 33.40 5.10
N LEU A 22 5.68 33.78 5.95
CA LEU A 22 5.97 34.36 7.26
C LEU A 22 6.57 33.30 8.21
N PRO A 23 7.53 33.67 9.06
CA PRO A 23 7.91 32.89 10.24
C PRO A 23 6.71 32.61 11.14
N ASP A 24 6.75 31.51 11.89
CA ASP A 24 5.64 31.07 12.74
C ASP A 24 5.16 32.15 13.73
N GLN A 25 6.09 32.87 14.36
CA GLN A 25 5.77 33.92 15.32
C GLN A 25 5.07 35.12 14.66
N GLU A 26 5.43 35.43 13.41
CA GLU A 26 4.82 36.52 12.64
C GLU A 26 3.44 36.12 12.12
N LEU A 27 3.27 34.87 11.68
CA LEU A 27 1.97 34.31 11.28
C LEU A 27 0.95 34.32 12.44
N LEU A 28 1.37 33.90 13.63
CA LEU A 28 0.54 33.95 14.85
C LEU A 28 0.22 35.39 15.27
N SER A 29 1.18 36.30 15.09
CA SER A 29 0.96 37.72 15.37
C SER A 29 -0.06 38.33 14.40
N MET A 30 0.01 37.97 13.11
CA MET A 30 -0.93 38.41 12.10
C MET A 30 -2.35 37.90 12.38
N ASP A 31 -2.51 36.62 12.70
CA ASP A 31 -3.78 36.03 13.14
C ASP A 31 -4.41 36.82 14.30
N PHE A 32 -3.66 37.02 15.38
CA PHE A 32 -4.12 37.76 16.55
C PHE A 32 -4.54 39.21 16.23
N ILE A 33 -3.80 39.89 15.36
CA ILE A 33 -4.09 41.28 14.99
C ILE A 33 -5.33 41.36 14.08
N LEU A 34 -5.59 40.37 13.22
CA LEU A 34 -6.79 40.32 12.37
C LEU A 34 -8.08 40.24 13.20
N HIS A 35 -8.10 39.46 14.28
CA HIS A 35 -9.23 39.43 15.23
C HIS A 35 -9.50 40.80 15.88
N ARG A 36 -8.42 41.51 16.24
CA ARG A 36 -8.54 42.86 16.81
C ARG A 36 -9.02 43.89 15.77
N ALA A 37 -8.53 43.78 14.54
CA ALA A 37 -8.94 44.63 13.42
C ALA A 37 -10.43 44.43 13.10
N TRP A 38 -10.90 43.18 13.06
CA TRP A 38 -12.32 42.85 12.89
C TRP A 38 -13.20 43.50 13.95
N THR A 39 -12.85 43.34 15.23
CA THR A 39 -13.59 43.94 16.35
C THR A 39 -13.67 45.47 16.23
N MET A 40 -12.59 46.11 15.79
CA MET A 40 -12.56 47.56 15.61
C MET A 40 -13.42 48.03 14.44
N LEU A 41 -13.44 47.32 13.32
CA LEU A 41 -14.32 47.62 12.19
C LEU A 41 -15.80 47.53 12.60
N GLN A 42 -16.17 46.49 13.36
CA GLN A 42 -17.55 46.33 13.86
C GLN A 42 -17.97 47.45 14.83
N ALA A 43 -17.02 48.05 15.56
CA ALA A 43 -17.24 49.20 16.43
C ALA A 43 -17.26 50.56 15.70
N GLY A 44 -17.17 50.58 14.37
CA GLY A 44 -17.17 51.80 13.55
C GLY A 44 -15.83 52.53 13.51
N HIS A 45 -14.75 51.87 13.91
CA HIS A 45 -13.38 52.38 13.83
C HIS A 45 -12.73 52.03 12.48
N LYS A 46 -11.63 52.69 12.13
CA LYS A 46 -10.95 52.51 10.84
C LYS A 46 -9.72 51.61 10.97
N VAL A 47 -9.56 50.69 10.02
CA VAL A 47 -8.35 49.90 9.79
C VAL A 47 -7.81 50.28 8.40
N PHE A 48 -6.54 50.65 8.33
CA PHE A 48 -5.92 51.09 7.07
C PHE A 48 -4.41 50.81 7.07
N ASP A 49 -3.80 50.89 5.91
CA ASP A 49 -2.36 51.08 5.73
C ASP A 49 -2.10 52.34 4.88
N GLU A 50 -0.85 52.61 4.53
CA GLU A 50 -0.45 53.80 3.73
C GLU A 50 -1.18 53.92 2.39
N THR A 51 -1.67 52.80 1.84
CA THR A 51 -2.20 52.67 0.48
C THR A 51 -3.64 52.16 0.41
N THR A 52 -4.15 51.55 1.48
CA THR A 52 -5.42 50.79 1.47
C THR A 52 -6.24 51.06 2.73
N ASN A 53 -7.55 51.28 2.60
CA ASN A 53 -8.48 51.15 3.71
C ASN A 53 -9.03 49.73 3.69
N TRP A 54 -8.84 48.98 4.78
CA TRP A 54 -9.23 47.58 4.89
C TRP A 54 -10.65 47.49 5.44
N ASP A 55 -11.54 46.80 4.72
CA ASP A 55 -12.89 46.53 5.20
C ASP A 55 -13.03 45.13 5.83
N ALA A 56 -14.21 44.80 6.33
CA ALA A 56 -14.44 43.51 6.99
C ALA A 56 -14.17 42.35 6.02
N GLN A 57 -14.57 42.46 4.75
CA GLN A 57 -14.41 41.38 3.79
C GLN A 57 -12.93 41.12 3.47
N ASP A 58 -12.11 42.17 3.42
CA ASP A 58 -10.65 42.04 3.27
C ASP A 58 -10.02 41.30 4.45
N ILE A 59 -10.45 41.63 5.68
CA ILE A 59 -9.96 40.97 6.91
C ILE A 59 -10.37 39.49 6.92
N LEU A 60 -11.62 39.17 6.57
CA LEU A 60 -12.11 37.79 6.49
C LEU A 60 -11.36 36.96 5.46
N ALA A 61 -11.13 37.52 4.26
CA ALA A 61 -10.42 36.83 3.19
C ALA A 61 -8.97 36.50 3.59
N LEU A 62 -8.25 37.45 4.18
CA LEU A 62 -6.89 37.21 4.66
C LEU A 62 -6.91 36.22 5.83
N HIS A 63 -7.86 36.36 6.76
CA HIS A 63 -7.98 35.47 7.90
C HIS A 63 -8.26 34.00 7.50
N ILE A 64 -9.04 33.73 6.44
CA ILE A 64 -9.19 32.38 5.88
C ILE A 64 -7.83 31.81 5.44
N VAL A 65 -7.03 32.60 4.73
CA VAL A 65 -5.70 32.17 4.26
C VAL A 65 -4.77 31.91 5.45
N VAL A 66 -4.83 32.75 6.49
CA VAL A 66 -4.06 32.59 7.73
C VAL A 66 -4.50 31.36 8.50
N GLN A 67 -5.80 31.11 8.66
CA GLN A 67 -6.35 29.93 9.34
C GLN A 67 -6.00 28.63 8.62
N LEU A 68 -6.07 28.62 7.29
CA LEU A 68 -5.66 27.47 6.48
C LEU A 68 -4.16 27.21 6.61
N GLU A 69 -3.34 28.26 6.62
CA GLU A 69 -1.89 28.15 6.79
C GLU A 69 -1.48 27.75 8.21
N MET A 70 -2.15 28.28 9.24
CA MET A 70 -1.97 27.89 10.63
C MET A 70 -2.34 26.43 10.85
N THR A 71 -3.48 25.99 10.30
CA THR A 71 -3.90 24.59 10.31
C THR A 71 -2.88 23.71 9.58
N ARG A 72 -2.34 24.16 8.44
CA ARG A 72 -1.28 23.46 7.69
C ARG A 72 0.01 23.29 8.50
N ARG A 73 0.33 24.24 9.38
CA ARG A 73 1.49 24.20 10.29
C ARG A 73 1.21 23.50 11.62
N GLY A 74 -0.03 23.05 11.84
CA GLY A 74 -0.44 22.32 13.04
C GLY A 74 -0.70 23.22 14.26
N PHE A 75 -0.91 24.52 14.07
CA PHE A 75 -1.36 25.39 15.15
C PHE A 75 -2.82 25.10 15.50
N GLN A 76 -3.12 25.05 16.79
CA GLN A 76 -4.49 25.03 17.29
C GLN A 76 -4.95 26.47 17.51
N HIS A 77 -6.02 26.86 16.83
CA HIS A 77 -6.59 28.19 16.99
C HIS A 77 -7.58 28.21 18.17
N THR A 78 -7.41 29.19 19.06
CA THR A 78 -8.11 29.23 20.36
C THR A 78 -9.07 30.42 20.50
N ILE A 79 -9.06 31.36 19.56
CA ILE A 79 -9.94 32.55 19.61
C ILE A 79 -11.28 32.18 19.00
N GLN A 80 -12.36 32.31 19.79
CA GLN A 80 -13.72 32.01 19.36
C GLN A 80 -14.52 33.31 19.33
N ASP A 81 -14.54 33.95 18.17
CA ASP A 81 -15.30 35.15 17.89
C ASP A 81 -15.99 35.07 16.52
N ASP A 82 -16.74 36.12 16.17
CA ASP A 82 -17.52 36.21 14.93
C ASP A 82 -16.64 36.05 13.66
N LEU A 83 -15.39 36.54 13.68
CA LEU A 83 -14.46 36.35 12.57
C LEU A 83 -14.12 34.86 12.39
N GLN A 84 -13.85 34.14 13.48
CA GLN A 84 -13.56 32.70 13.42
C GLN A 84 -14.78 31.89 12.96
N GLU A 85 -15.98 32.22 13.42
CA GLU A 85 -17.21 31.52 13.03
C GLU A 85 -17.49 31.66 11.52
N GLN A 86 -17.37 32.87 10.98
CA GLN A 86 -17.54 33.13 9.54
C GLN A 86 -16.45 32.44 8.70
N THR A 87 -15.22 32.39 9.21
CA THR A 87 -14.10 31.69 8.55
C THR A 87 -14.37 30.19 8.43
N LEU A 88 -14.87 29.55 9.49
CA LEU A 88 -15.16 28.12 9.50
C LEU A 88 -16.37 27.75 8.65
N ALA A 89 -17.40 28.60 8.58
CA ALA A 89 -18.58 28.37 7.75
C ALA A 89 -18.21 28.28 6.26
N ILE A 90 -17.35 29.18 5.78
CA ILE A 90 -16.88 29.20 4.39
C ILE A 90 -16.01 27.98 4.08
N ILE A 91 -15.08 27.62 4.99
CA ILE A 91 -14.25 26.43 4.84
C ILE A 91 -15.12 25.15 4.80
N ALA A 92 -16.24 25.11 5.52
CA ALA A 92 -17.14 23.96 5.56
C ALA A 92 -18.02 23.83 4.30
N GLU A 93 -18.47 24.93 3.70
CA GLU A 93 -19.27 24.92 2.46
C GLU A 93 -18.47 24.41 1.26
N ASP A 94 -17.19 24.80 1.14
CA ASP A 94 -16.28 24.30 0.10
C ASP A 94 -16.04 22.77 0.17
N VAL A 95 -16.23 22.18 1.36
CA VAL A 95 -16.12 20.72 1.57
C VAL A 95 -17.42 19.99 1.21
N ALA A 96 -18.57 20.68 1.29
CA ALA A 96 -19.89 20.10 1.02
C ALA A 96 -20.21 19.99 -0.49
N GLU A 97 -19.67 20.87 -1.34
CA GLU A 97 -19.86 20.79 -2.81
C GLU A 97 -19.06 19.65 -3.47
N ALA A 98 -18.07 19.07 -2.79
CA ALA A 98 -17.22 17.99 -3.33
C ALA A 98 -17.86 16.58 -3.27
N ASP A 99 -19.08 16.43 -2.75
CA ASP A 99 -19.68 15.13 -2.39
C ASP A 99 -20.50 14.44 -3.52
N TYR A 100 -20.40 14.94 -4.77
CA TYR A 100 -21.17 14.43 -5.93
C TYR A 100 -20.34 13.82 -7.06
N ASP A 101 -19.10 13.34 -6.87
CA ASP A 101 -18.50 12.40 -7.85
C ASP A 101 -17.27 11.65 -7.30
N ASN A 102 -17.50 10.60 -6.48
CA ASN A 102 -16.42 9.92 -5.77
C ASN A 102 -16.32 8.43 -6.16
N ASP A 103 -15.67 8.15 -7.29
CA ASP A 103 -15.77 6.83 -7.93
C ASP A 103 -14.44 6.18 -8.43
N ALA A 104 -13.25 6.55 -7.96
CA ALA A 104 -11.98 6.07 -8.57
C ALA A 104 -10.96 5.31 -7.68
N GLU A 105 -11.18 5.08 -6.38
CA GLU A 105 -10.07 4.69 -5.45
C GLU A 105 -9.78 3.20 -5.27
N LYS A 106 -10.52 2.28 -5.87
CA LYS A 106 -10.63 0.93 -5.31
C LYS A 106 -10.49 -0.16 -6.35
N GLY A 107 -9.24 -0.61 -6.60
CA GLY A 107 -8.92 -1.85 -7.32
C GLY A 107 -9.69 -2.06 -8.63
N VAL A 108 -9.72 -3.31 -9.12
CA VAL A 108 -10.73 -3.65 -10.12
C VAL A 108 -12.07 -3.66 -9.39
N ARG A 109 -12.99 -2.74 -9.71
CA ARG A 109 -14.33 -2.74 -9.13
C ARG A 109 -15.02 -4.07 -9.38
N GLN A 110 -15.72 -4.57 -8.37
CA GLN A 110 -16.65 -5.68 -8.56
C GLN A 110 -17.65 -5.36 -9.68
N ALA A 111 -17.89 -6.34 -10.56
CA ALA A 111 -18.73 -6.16 -11.73
C ALA A 111 -20.18 -5.80 -11.38
N PHE A 112 -20.67 -6.25 -10.23
CA PHE A 112 -22.00 -5.92 -9.70
C PHE A 112 -22.01 -6.01 -8.17
N GLY A 113 -23.01 -5.41 -7.53
CA GLY A 113 -23.23 -5.52 -6.09
C GLY A 113 -24.27 -6.58 -5.75
N SER A 114 -24.18 -7.17 -4.55
CA SER A 114 -25.24 -8.00 -3.97
C SER A 114 -25.87 -7.30 -2.77
N TYR A 115 -27.03 -7.80 -2.34
CA TYR A 115 -27.59 -7.45 -1.04
C TYR A 115 -26.59 -7.85 0.07
N GLY A 116 -26.36 -6.96 1.05
CA GLY A 116 -25.38 -7.19 2.12
C GLY A 116 -23.90 -7.06 1.71
N GLY A 117 -23.61 -6.75 0.44
CA GLY A 117 -22.25 -6.77 -0.11
C GLY A 117 -21.23 -5.87 0.60
N LYS A 118 -20.00 -6.36 0.72
CA LYS A 118 -18.95 -5.79 1.58
C LYS A 118 -18.04 -4.77 0.90
N ARG A 119 -18.54 -4.05 -0.11
CA ARG A 119 -17.77 -3.05 -0.90
C ARG A 119 -16.93 -2.11 -0.03
N TYR A 120 -17.51 -1.60 1.05
CA TYR A 120 -16.86 -0.59 1.89
C TYR A 120 -15.87 -1.19 2.91
N LEU A 121 -16.01 -2.48 3.23
CA LEU A 121 -15.11 -3.21 4.12
C LEU A 121 -14.07 -4.04 3.36
N ALA A 122 -14.23 -4.22 2.05
CA ALA A 122 -13.43 -5.16 1.26
C ALA A 122 -11.91 -4.94 1.38
N HIS A 123 -11.41 -3.71 1.24
CA HIS A 123 -9.98 -3.44 1.41
C HIS A 123 -9.48 -3.64 2.84
N ARG A 124 -10.33 -3.36 3.84
CA ARG A 124 -10.01 -3.62 5.24
C ARG A 124 -9.96 -5.11 5.52
N ILE A 125 -10.88 -5.89 4.96
CA ILE A 125 -10.87 -7.36 5.07
C ILE A 125 -9.63 -7.91 4.35
N ALA A 126 -9.35 -7.44 3.13
CA ALA A 126 -8.20 -7.85 2.34
C ALA A 126 -6.86 -7.62 3.06
N SER A 127 -6.72 -6.53 3.82
CA SER A 127 -5.50 -6.25 4.59
C SER A 127 -5.29 -7.17 5.80
N TYR A 128 -6.31 -7.93 6.22
CA TYR A 128 -6.19 -8.95 7.26
C TYR A 128 -5.92 -10.36 6.71
N ILE A 129 -5.99 -10.56 5.39
CA ILE A 129 -5.83 -11.88 4.79
C ILE A 129 -4.35 -12.32 4.92
N PRO A 130 -4.05 -13.43 5.62
CA PRO A 130 -2.71 -13.96 5.72
C PRO A 130 -2.31 -14.63 4.40
N HIS A 131 -1.02 -14.95 4.23
CA HIS A 131 -0.55 -15.71 3.06
C HIS A 131 -1.34 -17.02 2.85
N HIS A 132 -1.64 -17.32 1.59
CA HIS A 132 -2.41 -18.49 1.16
C HIS A 132 -2.15 -18.78 -0.33
N ARG A 133 -2.15 -20.07 -0.70
CA ARG A 133 -2.04 -20.50 -2.10
C ARG A 133 -3.41 -20.54 -2.79
N THR A 134 -4.44 -20.90 -2.03
CA THR A 134 -5.81 -21.05 -2.52
C THR A 134 -6.74 -20.07 -1.80
N TYR A 135 -7.45 -19.23 -2.54
CA TYR A 135 -8.45 -18.30 -2.00
C TYR A 135 -9.86 -18.73 -2.37
N VAL A 136 -10.78 -18.77 -1.40
CA VAL A 136 -12.16 -19.22 -1.67
C VAL A 136 -13.18 -18.34 -0.98
N GLU A 137 -14.22 -17.91 -1.71
CA GLU A 137 -15.43 -17.30 -1.15
C GLU A 137 -16.63 -18.24 -1.32
N PRO A 138 -17.04 -19.00 -0.26
CA PRO A 138 -18.19 -19.89 -0.32
C PRO A 138 -19.54 -19.16 -0.51
N PHE A 139 -19.58 -17.88 -0.15
CA PHE A 139 -20.72 -16.97 -0.24
C PHE A 139 -20.30 -15.70 -1.00
N ALA A 140 -20.04 -15.86 -2.30
CA ALA A 140 -19.41 -14.82 -3.11
C ALA A 140 -20.21 -13.53 -3.14
N GLY A 141 -21.54 -13.58 -3.33
CA GLY A 141 -22.35 -12.40 -3.59
C GLY A 141 -21.75 -11.58 -4.74
N GLY A 142 -21.37 -10.33 -4.45
CA GLY A 142 -20.65 -9.48 -5.42
C GLY A 142 -19.13 -9.71 -5.51
N ALA A 143 -18.56 -10.66 -4.77
CA ALA A 143 -17.13 -10.99 -4.68
C ALA A 143 -16.21 -9.81 -4.29
N ALA A 144 -16.73 -8.90 -3.44
CA ALA A 144 -16.08 -7.62 -3.15
C ALA A 144 -14.63 -7.79 -2.63
N VAL A 145 -14.37 -8.83 -1.84
CA VAL A 145 -13.04 -9.08 -1.25
C VAL A 145 -12.08 -9.65 -2.29
N LEU A 146 -12.49 -10.60 -3.14
CA LEU A 146 -11.69 -11.13 -4.27
C LEU A 146 -11.16 -10.01 -5.18
N TYR A 147 -12.02 -9.04 -5.50
CA TYR A 147 -11.67 -7.88 -6.32
C TYR A 147 -10.74 -6.88 -5.63
N ALA A 148 -10.75 -6.84 -4.29
CA ALA A 148 -9.93 -5.94 -3.49
C ALA A 148 -8.56 -6.52 -3.11
N LYS A 149 -8.39 -7.85 -3.12
CA LYS A 149 -7.11 -8.53 -2.85
C LYS A 149 -6.29 -8.74 -4.12
N ASP A 150 -4.99 -8.98 -3.92
CA ASP A 150 -4.11 -9.44 -4.99
C ASP A 150 -4.47 -10.89 -5.41
N PRO A 151 -4.31 -11.26 -6.70
CA PRO A 151 -4.59 -12.62 -7.17
C PRO A 151 -3.74 -13.69 -6.47
N SER A 152 -4.36 -14.81 -6.12
CA SER A 152 -3.66 -16.02 -5.63
C SER A 152 -3.41 -17.03 -6.75
N PRO A 153 -2.47 -17.98 -6.57
CA PRO A 153 -2.24 -19.06 -7.54
C PRO A 153 -3.49 -19.88 -7.88
N GLN A 154 -4.38 -20.07 -6.91
CA GLN A 154 -5.69 -20.71 -7.11
C GLN A 154 -6.78 -19.88 -6.44
N GLU A 155 -7.89 -19.64 -7.14
CA GLU A 155 -9.01 -18.87 -6.61
C GLU A 155 -10.36 -19.50 -7.00
N ALA A 156 -11.32 -19.48 -6.08
CA ALA A 156 -12.66 -19.99 -6.31
C ALA A 156 -13.75 -19.09 -5.70
N LEU A 157 -14.82 -18.89 -6.47
CA LEU A 157 -16.07 -18.28 -6.02
C LEU A 157 -17.17 -19.34 -6.03
N ASN A 158 -17.99 -19.34 -4.99
CA ASN A 158 -19.23 -20.10 -4.93
C ASN A 158 -20.36 -19.21 -4.45
N ASP A 159 -21.55 -19.42 -4.98
CA ASP A 159 -22.77 -18.88 -4.37
C ASP A 159 -23.91 -19.87 -4.53
N ARG A 160 -24.80 -19.95 -3.55
CA ARG A 160 -26.00 -20.81 -3.60
C ARG A 160 -27.07 -20.22 -4.50
N ASP A 161 -27.12 -18.90 -4.63
CA ASP A 161 -27.98 -18.20 -5.58
C ASP A 161 -27.48 -18.49 -7.01
N ALA A 162 -28.27 -19.27 -7.75
CA ALA A 162 -27.94 -19.69 -9.11
C ALA A 162 -27.76 -18.51 -10.07
N GLU A 163 -28.43 -17.38 -9.85
CA GLU A 163 -28.27 -16.18 -10.66
C GLU A 163 -26.97 -15.43 -10.32
N ILE A 164 -26.51 -15.41 -9.06
CA ILE A 164 -25.20 -14.84 -8.71
C ILE A 164 -24.08 -15.67 -9.36
N ALA A 165 -24.11 -16.98 -9.17
CA ALA A 165 -23.11 -17.89 -9.72
C ALA A 165 -23.09 -17.83 -11.26
N PHE A 166 -24.28 -17.79 -11.88
CA PHE A 166 -24.42 -17.61 -13.32
C PHE A 166 -23.80 -16.29 -13.81
N MET A 167 -24.05 -15.15 -13.15
CA MET A 167 -23.49 -13.87 -13.60
C MET A 167 -21.96 -13.84 -13.52
N HIS A 168 -21.35 -14.34 -12.44
CA HIS A 168 -19.88 -14.44 -12.34
C HIS A 168 -19.30 -15.35 -13.43
N LYS A 169 -19.95 -16.49 -13.67
CA LYS A 169 -19.53 -17.43 -14.71
C LYS A 169 -19.65 -16.83 -16.11
N PHE A 170 -20.77 -16.16 -16.40
CA PHE A 170 -20.97 -15.48 -17.68
C PHE A 170 -19.92 -14.39 -17.89
N ILE A 171 -19.65 -13.54 -16.88
CA ILE A 171 -18.59 -12.51 -16.97
C ILE A 171 -17.24 -13.14 -17.30
N ARG A 172 -16.89 -14.27 -16.66
CA ARG A 172 -15.64 -14.98 -16.92
C ARG A 172 -15.57 -15.56 -18.34
N ASP A 173 -16.66 -16.18 -18.79
CA ASP A 173 -16.67 -17.05 -19.97
C ASP A 173 -17.24 -16.41 -21.25
N HIS A 174 -17.82 -15.20 -21.18
CA HIS A 174 -18.50 -14.59 -22.32
C HIS A 174 -17.58 -14.37 -23.53
N SER A 175 -18.15 -14.54 -24.72
CA SER A 175 -17.44 -14.36 -25.99
C SER A 175 -17.38 -12.89 -26.41
N PRO A 176 -16.44 -12.50 -27.28
CA PRO A 176 -16.45 -11.18 -27.90
C PRO A 176 -17.77 -10.87 -28.64
N GLU A 177 -18.42 -11.88 -29.21
CA GLU A 177 -19.75 -11.78 -29.81
C GLU A 177 -20.82 -11.39 -28.77
N ASP A 178 -20.76 -11.98 -27.58
CA ASP A 178 -21.62 -11.60 -26.46
C ASP A 178 -21.36 -10.17 -26.01
N SER A 179 -20.11 -9.76 -25.85
CA SER A 179 -19.73 -8.38 -25.48
C SER A 179 -20.30 -7.39 -26.50
N ASN A 180 -20.10 -7.64 -27.79
CA ASN A 180 -20.56 -6.79 -28.88
C ASN A 180 -22.09 -6.71 -28.95
N ALA A 181 -22.78 -7.83 -28.73
CA ALA A 181 -24.25 -7.86 -28.74
C ALA A 181 -24.85 -7.19 -27.50
N LEU A 182 -24.21 -7.33 -26.33
CA LEU A 182 -24.62 -6.67 -25.10
C LEU A 182 -24.34 -5.17 -25.16
N ALA A 183 -23.22 -4.72 -25.72
CA ALA A 183 -22.88 -3.30 -25.88
C ALA A 183 -23.92 -2.52 -26.69
N LYS A 184 -24.66 -3.18 -27.58
CA LYS A 184 -25.74 -2.60 -28.39
C LYS A 184 -27.08 -2.48 -27.66
N ARG A 185 -27.20 -2.98 -26.43
CA ARG A 185 -28.44 -2.93 -25.64
C ARG A 185 -28.58 -1.60 -24.89
N GLU A 186 -29.80 -1.34 -24.41
CA GLU A 186 -30.08 -0.20 -23.55
C GLU A 186 -29.45 -0.41 -22.16
N TRP A 187 -28.51 0.46 -21.80
CA TRP A 187 -27.80 0.41 -20.51
C TRP A 187 -28.09 1.63 -19.64
N THR A 188 -28.95 2.54 -20.11
CA THR A 188 -29.53 3.61 -19.31
C THR A 188 -30.61 3.01 -18.42
N ILE A 189 -30.55 3.30 -17.12
CA ILE A 189 -31.54 2.84 -16.16
C ILE A 189 -32.85 3.61 -16.36
N LEU A 190 -33.89 2.90 -16.82
CA LEU A 190 -35.22 3.44 -17.12
C LEU A 190 -36.27 2.54 -16.47
N ARG A 191 -37.33 3.15 -15.94
CA ARG A 191 -38.44 2.41 -15.32
C ARG A 191 -39.08 1.41 -16.29
N GLU A 192 -39.34 1.84 -17.52
CA GLU A 192 -39.93 0.98 -18.55
C GLU A 192 -39.07 -0.25 -18.85
N THR A 193 -37.76 -0.05 -19.03
CA THR A 193 -36.81 -1.15 -19.25
C THR A 193 -36.74 -2.09 -18.05
N HIS A 194 -36.78 -1.56 -16.82
CA HIS A 194 -36.85 -2.38 -15.60
C HIS A 194 -38.08 -3.30 -15.60
N GLU A 195 -39.28 -2.76 -15.79
CA GLU A 195 -40.53 -3.54 -15.78
C GLU A 195 -40.56 -4.57 -16.92
N ARG A 196 -40.11 -4.17 -18.11
CA ARG A 196 -39.97 -5.08 -19.27
C ARG A 196 -39.02 -6.24 -18.97
N LEU A 197 -37.85 -5.96 -18.39
CA LEU A 197 -36.87 -6.99 -18.04
C LEU A 197 -37.33 -7.87 -16.87
N LYS A 198 -38.10 -7.33 -15.93
CA LYS A 198 -38.70 -8.09 -14.85
C LYS A 198 -39.65 -9.17 -15.40
N ALA A 199 -40.49 -8.81 -16.37
CA ALA A 199 -41.42 -9.72 -17.05
C ALA A 199 -40.76 -10.65 -18.10
N LEU A 200 -39.57 -10.28 -18.62
CA LEU A 200 -38.87 -11.06 -19.65
C LEU A 200 -38.57 -12.49 -19.18
N LYS A 201 -38.95 -13.49 -19.99
CA LYS A 201 -38.47 -14.87 -19.87
C LYS A 201 -37.26 -15.03 -20.80
N PRO A 202 -36.02 -15.07 -20.29
CA PRO A 202 -34.85 -15.11 -21.16
C PRO A 202 -34.73 -16.46 -21.86
N GLU A 203 -34.50 -16.45 -23.17
CA GLU A 203 -34.29 -17.65 -24.00
C GLU A 203 -32.79 -17.96 -24.19
N THR A 204 -31.93 -16.96 -24.04
CA THR A 204 -30.47 -17.08 -24.18
C THR A 204 -29.75 -16.68 -22.88
N ASP A 205 -28.55 -17.22 -22.66
CA ASP A 205 -27.71 -16.82 -21.52
C ASP A 205 -27.37 -15.33 -21.57
N ARG A 206 -27.20 -14.76 -22.76
CA ARG A 206 -27.01 -13.32 -22.95
C ARG A 206 -28.22 -12.51 -22.49
N ASP A 207 -29.44 -12.95 -22.79
CA ASP A 207 -30.67 -12.30 -22.30
C ASP A 207 -30.82 -12.44 -20.79
N ARG A 208 -30.51 -13.62 -20.26
CA ARG A 208 -30.51 -13.90 -18.82
C ARG A 208 -29.52 -12.99 -18.10
N PHE A 209 -28.31 -12.86 -18.63
CA PHE A 209 -27.28 -11.98 -18.07
C PHE A 209 -27.71 -10.51 -18.12
N TYR A 210 -28.18 -10.03 -19.28
CA TYR A 210 -28.67 -8.66 -19.44
C TYR A 210 -29.78 -8.34 -18.42
N LYS A 211 -30.78 -9.22 -18.31
CA LYS A 211 -31.85 -9.12 -17.31
C LYS A 211 -31.28 -9.05 -15.90
N SER A 212 -30.50 -10.03 -15.48
CA SER A 212 -30.05 -10.14 -14.09
C SER A 212 -29.09 -9.02 -13.69
N PHE A 213 -28.19 -8.61 -14.58
CA PHE A 213 -27.23 -7.52 -14.34
C PHE A 213 -27.91 -6.15 -14.29
N TYR A 214 -28.88 -5.89 -15.18
CA TYR A 214 -29.64 -4.65 -15.20
C TYR A 214 -30.56 -4.52 -13.99
N LEU A 215 -31.28 -5.59 -13.63
CA LEU A 215 -32.17 -5.58 -12.47
C LEU A 215 -31.39 -5.39 -11.15
N THR A 216 -30.17 -5.92 -11.05
CA THR A 216 -29.30 -5.68 -9.88
C THR A 216 -28.99 -4.20 -9.65
N ARG A 217 -28.96 -3.39 -10.71
CA ARG A 217 -28.66 -1.95 -10.63
C ARG A 217 -29.88 -1.06 -10.57
N SER A 218 -30.98 -1.48 -11.19
CA SER A 218 -32.22 -0.70 -11.26
C SER A 218 -33.19 -0.95 -10.09
N SER A 219 -33.03 -2.05 -9.34
CA SER A 219 -33.95 -2.39 -8.23
C SER A 219 -33.52 -1.79 -6.88
N TYR A 220 -34.49 -1.50 -6.01
CA TYR A 220 -34.21 -1.16 -4.60
C TYR A 220 -33.39 -2.27 -3.92
N GLY A 221 -32.37 -1.87 -3.15
CA GLY A 221 -31.51 -2.81 -2.42
C GLY A 221 -30.78 -3.82 -3.30
N LYS A 222 -30.73 -3.61 -4.63
CA LYS A 222 -30.17 -4.54 -5.62
C LYS A 222 -30.93 -5.87 -5.70
N MET A 223 -32.20 -5.88 -5.29
CA MET A 223 -33.03 -7.08 -5.23
C MET A 223 -33.57 -7.42 -6.64
N ARG A 224 -33.00 -8.43 -7.30
CA ARG A 224 -33.45 -8.91 -8.62
C ARG A 224 -34.88 -9.45 -8.51
N GLY A 225 -35.87 -8.65 -8.91
CA GLY A 225 -37.31 -8.94 -8.74
C GLY A 225 -38.06 -7.96 -7.84
N GLY A 226 -37.35 -7.07 -7.14
CA GLY A 226 -37.92 -5.97 -6.37
C GLY A 226 -38.50 -4.85 -7.24
N SER A 227 -38.93 -3.77 -6.61
CA SER A 227 -39.42 -2.57 -7.31
C SER A 227 -38.28 -1.72 -7.85
N PHE A 228 -38.56 -0.98 -8.93
CA PHE A 228 -37.64 0.01 -9.50
C PHE A 228 -37.23 1.08 -8.47
N ASN A 229 -35.94 1.42 -8.42
CA ASN A 229 -35.39 2.50 -7.60
C ASN A 229 -35.30 3.81 -8.42
N PRO A 230 -36.17 4.80 -8.18
CA PRO A 230 -36.19 6.06 -8.93
C PRO A 230 -34.89 6.86 -8.80
N ALA A 231 -34.13 6.68 -7.71
CA ALA A 231 -32.87 7.38 -7.51
C ALA A 231 -31.78 7.00 -8.54
N ASN A 232 -31.96 5.89 -9.26
CA ASN A 232 -31.02 5.44 -10.29
C ASN A 232 -31.53 5.74 -11.71
N GLU A 233 -32.68 6.39 -11.88
CA GLU A 233 -33.25 6.70 -13.20
C GLU A 233 -32.33 7.63 -13.99
N GLY A 234 -32.13 7.34 -15.28
CA GLY A 234 -31.22 8.07 -16.16
C GLY A 234 -29.74 7.72 -16.02
N VAL A 235 -29.33 6.94 -15.00
CA VAL A 235 -27.93 6.52 -14.83
C VAL A 235 -27.54 5.54 -15.93
N LYS A 236 -26.48 5.86 -16.67
CA LYS A 236 -25.91 4.98 -17.71
C LYS A 236 -24.95 3.98 -17.08
N ILE A 237 -25.20 2.69 -17.30
CA ILE A 237 -24.32 1.61 -16.87
C ILE A 237 -23.17 1.52 -17.87
N ASP A 238 -21.93 1.73 -17.42
CA ASP A 238 -20.72 1.51 -18.23
C ASP A 238 -20.42 0.01 -18.39
N PHE A 239 -21.29 -0.67 -19.12
CA PHE A 239 -21.28 -2.12 -19.27
C PHE A 239 -19.98 -2.65 -19.91
N PRO A 240 -19.54 -2.18 -21.11
CA PRO A 240 -18.39 -2.78 -21.80
C PRO A 240 -17.13 -2.74 -20.93
N ASN A 241 -16.77 -1.57 -20.40
CA ASN A 241 -15.56 -1.43 -19.59
C ASN A 241 -15.64 -2.20 -18.27
N THR A 242 -16.83 -2.25 -17.64
CA THR A 242 -17.00 -2.95 -16.36
C THR A 242 -16.84 -4.45 -16.53
N VAL A 243 -17.42 -5.03 -17.59
CA VAL A 243 -17.43 -6.48 -17.80
C VAL A 243 -16.11 -6.99 -18.34
N ASP A 244 -15.46 -6.27 -19.26
CA ASP A 244 -14.15 -6.67 -19.80
C ASP A 244 -13.08 -6.69 -18.71
N ARG A 245 -13.04 -5.65 -17.86
CA ARG A 245 -12.14 -5.60 -16.69
C ARG A 245 -12.42 -6.73 -15.70
N ALA A 246 -13.69 -7.04 -15.49
CA ALA A 246 -14.09 -8.09 -14.58
C ALA A 246 -13.75 -9.49 -15.13
N GLN A 247 -13.89 -9.70 -16.44
CA GLN A 247 -13.50 -10.92 -17.12
C GLN A 247 -12.00 -11.18 -16.94
N GLU A 248 -11.15 -10.17 -17.16
CA GLU A 248 -9.71 -10.31 -16.98
C GLU A 248 -9.35 -10.74 -15.54
N ARG A 249 -10.00 -10.14 -14.53
CA ARG A 249 -9.79 -10.51 -13.12
C ARG A 249 -10.29 -11.93 -12.81
N LEU A 250 -11.36 -12.39 -13.45
CA LEU A 250 -11.98 -13.69 -13.19
C LEU A 250 -11.44 -14.84 -14.05
N ARG A 251 -10.59 -14.56 -15.06
CA ARG A 251 -10.12 -15.52 -16.07
C ARG A 251 -9.65 -16.86 -15.48
N ASN A 252 -8.96 -16.82 -14.34
CA ASN A 252 -8.41 -18.00 -13.66
C ASN A 252 -9.18 -18.40 -12.38
N VAL A 253 -10.39 -17.88 -12.20
CA VAL A 253 -11.20 -18.11 -11.00
C VAL A 253 -12.22 -19.21 -11.28
N ALA A 254 -12.23 -20.26 -10.46
CA ALA A 254 -13.26 -21.29 -10.51
C ALA A 254 -14.58 -20.71 -10.00
N VAL A 255 -15.68 -20.86 -10.74
CA VAL A 255 -17.01 -20.39 -10.32
C VAL A 255 -17.96 -21.58 -10.21
N THR A 256 -18.59 -21.76 -9.05
CA THR A 256 -19.49 -22.89 -8.77
C THR A 256 -20.82 -22.45 -8.17
N ASN A 257 -21.85 -23.30 -8.31
CA ASN A 257 -23.16 -23.15 -7.67
C ASN A 257 -23.44 -24.41 -6.83
N LYS A 258 -22.76 -24.52 -5.70
CA LYS A 258 -22.82 -25.66 -4.78
C LYS A 258 -23.32 -25.21 -3.40
N ASP A 259 -23.71 -26.19 -2.60
CA ASP A 259 -23.87 -25.98 -1.17
C ASP A 259 -22.53 -25.59 -0.53
N TYR A 260 -22.55 -24.61 0.37
CA TYR A 260 -21.34 -24.08 0.98
C TYR A 260 -20.60 -25.14 1.82
N LEU A 261 -21.30 -26.12 2.42
CA LEU A 261 -20.67 -27.21 3.17
C LEU A 261 -19.80 -28.07 2.25
N GLN A 262 -20.27 -28.33 1.03
CA GLN A 262 -19.49 -29.08 0.05
C GLN A 262 -18.27 -28.27 -0.40
N VAL A 263 -18.38 -26.95 -0.57
CA VAL A 263 -17.25 -26.09 -0.94
C VAL A 263 -16.21 -26.01 0.17
N LEU A 264 -16.65 -25.86 1.42
CA LEU A 264 -15.75 -25.91 2.57
C LEU A 264 -14.99 -27.24 2.59
N LYS A 265 -15.67 -28.37 2.35
CA LYS A 265 -15.03 -29.69 2.27
C LYS A 265 -14.08 -29.85 1.09
N ASP A 266 -14.47 -29.40 -0.11
CA ASP A 266 -13.70 -29.55 -1.35
C ASP A 266 -12.36 -28.79 -1.29
N TYR A 267 -12.33 -27.66 -0.58
CA TYR A 267 -11.18 -26.75 -0.56
C TYR A 267 -10.42 -26.71 0.78
N ASP A 268 -10.86 -27.44 1.81
CA ASP A 268 -10.19 -27.41 3.12
C ASP A 268 -8.76 -27.97 3.08
N SER A 269 -7.79 -27.08 3.27
CA SER A 269 -6.36 -27.38 3.28
C SER A 269 -5.63 -26.33 4.12
N PRO A 270 -4.49 -26.66 4.75
CA PRO A 270 -3.64 -25.67 5.43
C PRO A 270 -3.18 -24.50 4.54
N GLU A 271 -3.16 -24.69 3.22
CA GLU A 271 -2.77 -23.66 2.23
C GLU A 271 -3.96 -22.82 1.72
N THR A 272 -5.18 -23.11 2.17
CA THR A 272 -6.41 -22.41 1.76
C THR A 272 -6.75 -21.29 2.75
N PHE A 273 -7.23 -20.18 2.20
CA PHE A 273 -7.91 -19.13 2.93
C PHE A 273 -9.36 -18.99 2.49
N PHE A 274 -10.29 -19.00 3.45
CA PHE A 274 -11.71 -18.73 3.22
C PHE A 274 -12.10 -17.34 3.71
N TYR A 275 -12.72 -16.55 2.84
CA TYR A 275 -13.53 -15.42 3.26
C TYR A 275 -15.02 -15.79 3.18
N MET A 276 -15.74 -15.60 4.28
CA MET A 276 -17.12 -16.06 4.43
C MET A 276 -18.03 -14.91 4.87
N ASP A 277 -19.06 -14.64 4.08
CA ASP A 277 -20.10 -13.65 4.40
C ASP A 277 -21.49 -14.30 4.26
N PRO A 278 -21.83 -15.23 5.17
CA PRO A 278 -23.08 -15.99 5.08
C PRO A 278 -24.32 -15.09 5.34
N PRO A 279 -25.52 -15.56 4.98
CA PRO A 279 -26.76 -14.89 5.34
C PRO A 279 -26.91 -14.67 6.85
N TYR A 280 -27.41 -13.49 7.25
CA TYR A 280 -27.56 -13.11 8.64
C TYR A 280 -28.89 -13.61 9.25
N PRO A 281 -28.88 -14.39 10.34
CA PRO A 281 -30.09 -14.89 10.97
C PRO A 281 -31.02 -13.75 11.41
N GLY A 282 -32.33 -13.91 11.17
CA GLY A 282 -33.33 -12.91 11.57
C GLY A 282 -33.34 -11.61 10.76
N LYS A 283 -32.44 -11.43 9.78
CA LYS A 283 -32.50 -10.34 8.80
C LYS A 283 -33.10 -10.85 7.50
N PHE A 284 -33.80 -9.96 6.79
CA PHE A 284 -34.55 -10.30 5.57
C PHE A 284 -33.67 -11.03 4.56
N ASN A 285 -33.91 -12.32 4.40
CA ASN A 285 -33.27 -13.17 3.41
C ASN A 285 -34.35 -13.50 2.37
N LEU A 286 -34.25 -12.87 1.19
CA LEU A 286 -35.27 -12.93 0.13
C LEU A 286 -35.53 -14.36 -0.39
N PHE A 287 -34.57 -15.25 -0.16
CA PHE A 287 -34.56 -16.60 -0.67
C PHE A 287 -34.09 -17.50 0.48
N ASP A 288 -34.98 -18.36 0.98
CA ASP A 288 -34.59 -19.38 1.95
C ASP A 288 -33.72 -20.43 1.24
N PHE A 289 -32.41 -20.16 1.18
CA PHE A 289 -31.43 -21.04 0.57
C PHE A 289 -31.02 -22.21 1.50
N GLY A 290 -31.75 -22.45 2.59
CA GLY A 290 -31.48 -23.54 3.52
C GLY A 290 -30.24 -23.33 4.39
N PHE A 291 -29.80 -22.09 4.59
CA PHE A 291 -28.68 -21.78 5.48
C PHE A 291 -29.05 -22.07 6.94
N LYS A 292 -28.38 -23.05 7.54
CA LYS A 292 -28.51 -23.41 8.96
C LYS A 292 -27.26 -22.97 9.70
N GLU A 293 -27.40 -22.02 10.62
CA GLU A 293 -26.28 -21.49 11.39
C GLU A 293 -25.54 -22.59 12.17
N GLU A 294 -26.27 -23.55 12.76
CA GLU A 294 -25.65 -24.65 13.51
C GLU A 294 -24.73 -25.52 12.65
N ASP A 295 -25.13 -25.82 11.41
CA ASP A 295 -24.34 -26.63 10.49
C ASP A 295 -23.11 -25.86 9.99
N PHE A 296 -23.28 -24.56 9.72
CA PHE A 296 -22.17 -23.67 9.37
C PHE A 296 -21.13 -23.58 10.50
N LEU A 297 -21.56 -23.36 11.74
CA LEU A 297 -20.67 -23.27 12.90
C LEU A 297 -19.93 -24.60 13.17
N LYS A 298 -20.61 -25.75 12.98
CA LYS A 298 -19.97 -27.07 13.06
C LYS A 298 -18.90 -27.23 11.98
N ALA A 299 -19.18 -26.80 10.75
CA ALA A 299 -18.25 -26.93 9.63
C ALA A 299 -16.96 -26.12 9.84
N ILE A 300 -17.07 -24.84 10.22
CA ILE A 300 -15.90 -23.96 10.38
C ILE A 300 -14.98 -24.38 11.54
N LYS A 301 -15.51 -25.09 12.54
CA LYS A 301 -14.74 -25.57 13.69
C LYS A 301 -13.72 -26.65 13.31
N GLY A 302 -14.00 -27.43 12.27
CA GLY A 302 -13.16 -28.52 11.80
C GLY A 302 -12.17 -28.16 10.69
N LEU A 303 -12.19 -26.92 10.19
CA LEU A 303 -11.35 -26.52 9.06
C LEU A 303 -9.88 -26.41 9.43
N LYS A 304 -9.01 -26.95 8.56
CA LYS A 304 -7.56 -26.73 8.58
C LYS A 304 -7.20 -25.37 8.02
N ALA A 305 -7.99 -24.87 7.07
CA ALA A 305 -7.81 -23.59 6.42
C ALA A 305 -7.92 -22.40 7.39
N LYS A 306 -7.21 -21.32 7.08
CA LYS A 306 -7.41 -20.03 7.76
C LYS A 306 -8.68 -19.37 7.23
N TRP A 307 -9.40 -18.64 8.09
CA TRP A 307 -10.63 -17.99 7.65
C TRP A 307 -10.96 -16.68 8.37
N ILE A 308 -11.70 -15.82 7.65
CA ILE A 308 -12.38 -14.64 8.18
C ILE A 308 -13.88 -14.76 7.85
N ILE A 309 -14.72 -14.49 8.85
CA ILE A 309 -16.18 -14.47 8.72
C ILE A 309 -16.70 -13.08 9.07
N SER A 310 -17.55 -12.52 8.20
CA SER A 310 -18.38 -11.35 8.50
C SER A 310 -19.75 -11.79 9.02
N TYR A 311 -20.20 -11.27 10.16
CA TYR A 311 -21.46 -11.71 10.79
C TYR A 311 -22.09 -10.63 11.70
N PRO A 312 -23.37 -10.75 12.12
CA PRO A 312 -24.02 -9.76 12.98
C PRO A 312 -23.42 -9.71 14.39
N SER A 313 -23.25 -8.50 14.94
CA SER A 313 -22.65 -8.29 16.26
C SER A 313 -23.47 -8.89 17.41
N GLU A 314 -24.78 -9.08 17.23
CA GLU A 314 -25.64 -9.78 18.19
C GLU A 314 -25.25 -11.27 18.39
N ARG A 315 -24.49 -11.86 17.46
CA ARG A 315 -24.09 -13.28 17.50
C ARG A 315 -22.70 -13.52 18.07
N VAL A 316 -21.99 -12.54 18.62
CA VAL A 316 -20.61 -12.70 19.17
C VAL A 316 -20.44 -13.95 20.05
N LYS A 317 -21.45 -14.31 20.84
CA LYS A 317 -21.41 -15.48 21.75
C LYS A 317 -21.17 -16.81 21.02
N VAL A 318 -21.60 -16.96 19.77
CA VAL A 318 -21.43 -18.23 19.02
C VAL A 318 -19.98 -18.44 18.55
N PHE A 319 -19.17 -17.38 18.54
CA PHE A 319 -17.74 -17.43 18.20
C PHE A 319 -16.83 -17.42 19.44
N LYS A 320 -17.36 -17.80 20.62
CA LYS A 320 -16.55 -17.93 21.84
C LYS A 320 -15.39 -18.90 21.62
N GLY A 321 -14.17 -18.44 21.83
CA GLY A 321 -12.94 -19.21 21.58
C GLY A 321 -12.23 -18.88 20.26
N TYR A 322 -12.84 -18.03 19.43
CA TYR A 322 -12.20 -17.43 18.25
C TYR A 322 -11.84 -15.96 18.49
N ASN A 323 -11.06 -15.39 17.57
CA ASN A 323 -10.74 -13.97 17.60
C ASN A 323 -11.93 -13.20 17.00
N VAL A 324 -12.56 -12.31 17.77
CA VAL A 324 -13.75 -11.56 17.35
C VAL A 324 -13.49 -10.06 17.43
N TYR A 325 -13.86 -9.34 16.38
CA TYR A 325 -13.59 -7.91 16.19
C TYR A 325 -14.89 -7.21 15.83
N ILE A 326 -15.22 -6.09 16.48
CA ILE A 326 -16.42 -5.31 16.16
C ILE A 326 -16.06 -4.17 15.21
N VAL A 327 -16.79 -4.07 14.11
CA VAL A 327 -16.65 -3.04 13.08
C VAL A 327 -17.90 -2.18 13.05
N LYS A 328 -17.75 -0.87 13.26
CA LYS A 328 -18.82 0.12 13.06
C LYS A 328 -18.82 0.60 11.61
N ARG A 329 -20.00 0.65 10.99
CA ARG A 329 -20.21 1.26 9.66
C ARG A 329 -21.50 2.06 9.62
N ARG A 330 -21.57 3.09 8.77
CA ARG A 330 -22.82 3.81 8.52
C ARG A 330 -23.85 2.88 7.86
N ASN A 331 -25.12 2.99 8.26
CA ASN A 331 -26.21 2.26 7.62
C ASN A 331 -26.32 2.67 6.14
N GLN A 332 -26.46 1.70 5.24
CA GLN A 332 -26.51 1.93 3.79
C GLN A 332 -27.90 1.80 3.19
N MET A 333 -28.90 1.48 4.02
CA MET A 333 -30.30 1.48 3.61
C MET A 333 -30.90 2.85 3.90
N ARG A 334 -31.21 3.61 2.84
CA ARG A 334 -31.99 4.85 2.94
C ARG A 334 -33.46 4.48 3.18
N GLY A 335 -33.91 4.58 4.43
CA GLY A 335 -35.33 4.66 4.76
C GLY A 335 -35.88 6.07 4.47
N PRO A 336 -37.22 6.24 4.40
CA PRO A 336 -37.84 7.57 4.30
C PRO A 336 -37.54 8.31 5.61
N GLY A 337 -36.74 9.37 5.55
CA GLY A 337 -36.31 10.15 6.72
C GLY A 337 -34.80 10.29 6.93
N GLY A 338 -33.97 9.57 6.16
CA GLY A 338 -32.51 9.75 6.18
C GLY A 338 -31.86 9.43 7.52
N ASN A 339 -31.63 8.15 7.82
CA ASN A 339 -31.00 7.77 9.10
C ASN A 339 -29.48 7.97 9.10
N GLN A 340 -29.00 8.67 10.14
CA GLN A 340 -27.60 8.81 10.55
C GLN A 340 -27.10 7.66 11.48
N GLU A 341 -27.75 6.50 11.47
CA GLU A 341 -27.44 5.44 12.43
C GLU A 341 -26.22 4.59 12.03
N TRP A 342 -25.35 4.35 13.01
CA TRP A 342 -24.21 3.45 12.90
C TRP A 342 -24.66 2.00 13.16
N VAL A 343 -24.40 1.11 12.22
CA VAL A 343 -24.62 -0.33 12.38
C VAL A 343 -23.30 -0.98 12.81
N THR A 344 -23.37 -1.85 13.81
CA THR A 344 -22.24 -2.69 14.21
C THR A 344 -22.32 -4.04 13.51
N GLU A 345 -21.19 -4.49 13.00
CA GLU A 345 -20.98 -5.83 12.46
C GLU A 345 -19.79 -6.45 13.20
N MET A 346 -19.69 -7.77 13.24
CA MET A 346 -18.50 -8.44 13.75
C MET A 346 -17.73 -9.15 12.63
N MET A 347 -16.42 -9.24 12.81
CA MET A 347 -15.56 -10.15 12.09
C MET A 347 -15.04 -11.20 13.05
N ALA A 348 -15.07 -12.47 12.67
CA ALA A 348 -14.48 -13.57 13.44
C ALA A 348 -13.39 -14.28 12.63
N SER A 349 -12.37 -14.82 13.30
CA SER A 349 -11.29 -15.57 12.66
C SER A 349 -10.65 -16.63 13.56
N ASN A 350 -10.13 -17.69 12.94
CA ASN A 350 -9.34 -18.74 13.62
C ASN A 350 -7.86 -18.38 13.80
N PHE A 351 -7.45 -17.17 13.46
CA PHE A 351 -6.14 -16.59 13.70
C PHE A 351 -6.30 -15.13 14.16
N PRO A 352 -5.36 -14.56 14.93
CA PRO A 352 -5.47 -13.16 15.35
C PRO A 352 -5.40 -12.23 14.13
N LEU A 353 -6.43 -11.40 13.94
CA LEU A 353 -6.36 -10.28 13.00
C LEU A 353 -5.44 -9.24 13.62
N LYS A 354 -4.20 -9.19 13.15
CA LYS A 354 -3.28 -8.09 13.44
C LYS A 354 -3.55 -7.02 12.40
N PRO A 355 -4.13 -5.86 12.75
CA PRO A 355 -4.32 -4.77 11.80
C PRO A 355 -2.98 -4.37 11.22
N LEU A 356 -2.97 -3.98 9.94
CA LEU A 356 -1.93 -3.11 9.43
C LEU A 356 -2.06 -1.70 10.08
N HIS A 357 -1.88 -1.62 11.42
CA HIS A 357 -1.91 -0.50 12.39
C HIS A 357 -3.08 0.49 12.40
N LEU A 358 -3.68 0.63 13.61
CA LEU A 358 -3.85 1.89 14.36
C LEU A 358 -4.08 1.51 15.85
N TYR A 359 -3.37 2.19 16.75
CA TYR A 359 -3.02 1.83 18.15
C TYR A 359 -4.14 1.98 19.22
N ILE A 360 -3.98 1.27 20.36
CA ILE A 360 -4.09 1.79 21.75
C ILE A 360 -2.97 1.15 22.61
N GLU A 361 -2.33 1.96 23.45
CA GLU A 361 -1.13 1.72 24.29
C GLU A 361 -1.32 0.75 25.48
N LYS A 362 -0.20 0.22 25.98
CA LYS A 362 0.04 0.07 27.42
C LYS A 362 1.54 0.10 27.74
N ASP A 363 1.87 0.84 28.80
CA ASP A 363 3.20 1.13 29.34
C ASP A 363 4.16 -0.05 29.40
N LEU A 364 5.44 0.20 29.13
CA LEU A 364 6.54 -0.65 29.56
C LEU A 364 7.64 0.21 30.20
N THR A 365 7.95 -0.13 31.45
CA THR A 365 9.02 0.41 32.31
C THR A 365 10.41 0.20 31.72
N PRO A 366 11.41 1.00 32.12
CA PRO A 366 12.77 0.85 31.63
C PRO A 366 13.45 -0.35 32.28
N GLU A 367 14.23 -1.09 31.50
CA GLU A 367 15.09 -2.18 31.97
C GLU A 367 16.55 -1.90 31.56
N PRO A 368 17.52 -2.45 32.31
CA PRO A 368 18.67 -1.71 32.83
C PRO A 368 19.94 -1.80 31.96
N GLU A 369 20.89 -0.91 32.30
CA GLU A 369 22.20 -0.78 31.65
C GLU A 369 23.14 -1.98 31.86
N GLY A 370 23.94 -2.24 30.82
CA GLY A 370 25.25 -2.90 30.94
C GLY A 370 25.32 -4.34 30.43
N MET A 371 25.65 -4.52 29.15
CA MET A 371 26.44 -5.66 28.66
C MET A 371 27.12 -5.30 27.33
N GLU A 372 28.30 -4.67 27.42
CA GLU A 372 29.31 -4.72 26.36
C GLU A 372 30.11 -6.01 26.51
N ASP A 373 30.39 -6.75 25.42
CA ASP A 373 31.78 -7.09 25.05
C ASP A 373 31.91 -8.17 23.96
N LYS A 374 32.67 -7.78 22.92
CA LYS A 374 33.50 -8.52 21.94
C LYS A 374 33.12 -8.25 20.48
N ALA A 375 33.85 -7.31 19.88
CA ALA A 375 33.73 -6.89 18.49
C ALA A 375 34.38 -7.89 17.49
N PRO A 376 33.67 -8.33 16.43
CA PRO A 376 34.17 -9.18 15.35
C PRO A 376 35.05 -8.41 14.35
N PRO A 377 35.77 -9.12 13.46
CA PRO A 377 36.76 -8.56 12.54
C PRO A 377 36.23 -7.42 11.65
N PHE A 378 37.08 -6.41 11.49
CA PHE A 378 36.87 -5.21 10.70
C PHE A 378 37.28 -5.45 9.23
N LEU A 379 36.42 -5.10 8.27
CA LEU A 379 36.80 -5.07 6.85
C LEU A 379 37.50 -3.73 6.52
N PRO A 380 38.71 -3.75 5.92
CA PRO A 380 39.36 -2.55 5.43
C PRO A 380 38.55 -1.85 4.34
N GLN A 381 38.87 -0.57 4.10
CA GLN A 381 38.20 0.22 3.07
C GLN A 381 38.54 -0.36 1.68
N LEU A 382 37.56 -0.99 1.04
CA LEU A 382 37.68 -1.45 -0.35
C LEU A 382 37.78 -0.24 -1.28
N GLU A 383 38.85 -0.19 -2.08
CA GLU A 383 39.01 0.76 -3.17
C GLU A 383 37.93 0.54 -4.25
N ASP A 384 37.66 1.59 -5.01
CA ASP A 384 36.55 1.63 -5.97
C ASP A 384 36.63 0.48 -6.99
N ALA A 385 35.62 -0.39 -6.98
CA ALA A 385 35.45 -1.45 -7.96
C ALA A 385 35.42 -0.90 -9.40
N PRO A 386 35.95 -1.65 -10.39
CA PRO A 386 36.04 -1.22 -11.79
C PRO A 386 34.67 -0.82 -12.36
N GLU A 387 34.66 0.10 -13.31
CA GLU A 387 33.45 0.66 -13.93
C GLU A 387 32.56 -0.43 -14.55
N LEU A 388 31.56 -0.86 -13.79
CA LEU A 388 30.48 -1.72 -14.26
C LEU A 388 29.50 -0.91 -15.12
N GLU A 389 28.79 -1.58 -16.02
CA GLU A 389 27.68 -1.03 -16.79
C GLU A 389 26.55 -0.62 -15.82
N LYS A 390 26.42 0.68 -15.49
CA LYS A 390 25.53 1.16 -14.41
C LYS A 390 24.13 1.50 -14.94
N VAL A 391 23.16 0.62 -14.71
CA VAL A 391 21.74 1.02 -14.78
C VAL A 391 21.35 1.59 -13.41
N HIS A 392 20.93 2.85 -13.37
CA HIS A 392 20.51 3.46 -12.11
C HIS A 392 19.13 2.90 -11.70
N GLY A 393 19.02 2.41 -10.47
CA GLY A 393 17.77 1.84 -9.96
C GLY A 393 16.57 2.79 -10.00
N ALA A 394 15.39 2.23 -10.25
CA ALA A 394 14.15 2.96 -10.46
C ALA A 394 13.66 3.70 -9.21
N PHE A 395 13.77 3.08 -8.02
CA PHE A 395 13.09 3.56 -6.81
C PHE A 395 14.04 3.73 -5.62
N LYS A 396 13.63 4.61 -4.70
CA LYS A 396 14.22 4.76 -3.38
C LYS A 396 13.48 3.82 -2.41
N SER A 397 14.20 3.30 -1.42
CA SER A 397 13.62 2.57 -0.30
C SER A 397 14.34 3.00 0.97
N PRO A 398 13.67 3.02 2.14
CA PRO A 398 14.38 3.09 3.41
C PRO A 398 15.33 1.89 3.51
N GLY A 399 16.52 2.08 4.08
CA GLY A 399 17.56 1.05 4.11
C GLY A 399 18.33 0.83 2.79
N GLY A 400 17.92 1.45 1.68
CA GLY A 400 18.46 1.19 0.35
C GLY A 400 19.99 1.29 0.24
N LYS A 401 20.60 0.27 -0.34
CA LYS A 401 22.06 0.05 -0.36
C LYS A 401 22.80 0.80 -1.45
N TYR A 402 22.28 1.93 -1.91
CA TYR A 402 22.92 2.75 -2.96
C TYR A 402 24.33 3.23 -2.58
N ARG A 403 24.63 3.40 -1.28
CA ARG A 403 25.98 3.78 -0.82
C ARG A 403 26.88 2.59 -0.49
N LEU A 404 26.33 1.37 -0.44
CA LEU A 404 27.04 0.15 -0.07
C LEU A 404 27.17 -0.84 -1.23
N TYR A 405 26.41 -0.67 -2.32
CA TYR A 405 26.35 -1.65 -3.41
C TYR A 405 27.74 -1.99 -3.94
N LYS A 406 28.64 -1.00 -4.15
CA LYS A 406 30.00 -1.27 -4.65
C LYS A 406 30.76 -2.29 -3.78
N LYS A 407 30.63 -2.14 -2.45
CA LYS A 407 31.26 -3.04 -1.49
C LYS A 407 30.58 -4.40 -1.51
N ILE A 408 29.26 -4.44 -1.58
CA ILE A 408 28.51 -5.70 -1.67
C ILE A 408 28.87 -6.45 -2.96
N LEU A 409 28.88 -5.78 -4.11
CA LEU A 409 29.21 -6.35 -5.42
C LEU A 409 30.61 -6.99 -5.44
N ALA A 410 31.59 -6.37 -4.78
CA ALA A 410 32.95 -6.92 -4.67
C ALA A 410 33.02 -8.22 -3.85
N LEU A 411 31.97 -8.53 -3.08
CA LEU A 411 31.87 -9.70 -2.20
C LEU A 411 30.93 -10.77 -2.77
N ILE A 412 30.18 -10.46 -3.83
CA ILE A 412 29.29 -11.42 -4.48
C ILE A 412 30.15 -12.54 -5.10
N PRO A 413 29.90 -13.81 -4.75
CA PRO A 413 30.63 -14.95 -5.31
C PRO A 413 30.15 -15.22 -6.73
N GLU A 414 30.88 -16.05 -7.48
CA GLU A 414 30.36 -16.61 -8.73
C GLU A 414 29.06 -17.39 -8.48
N HIS A 415 28.07 -17.20 -9.36
CA HIS A 415 26.72 -17.75 -9.27
C HIS A 415 26.02 -17.74 -10.64
N LYS A 416 25.03 -18.62 -10.83
CA LYS A 416 24.16 -18.64 -12.02
C LYS A 416 22.81 -17.99 -11.77
N ASN A 417 22.24 -18.23 -10.58
CA ASN A 417 20.95 -17.66 -10.19
C ASN A 417 21.17 -16.56 -9.16
N TYR A 418 20.54 -15.41 -9.34
CA TYR A 418 20.58 -14.30 -8.40
C TYR A 418 19.20 -14.01 -7.82
N VAL A 419 19.10 -13.88 -6.50
CA VAL A 419 17.82 -13.64 -5.83
C VAL A 419 17.96 -12.52 -4.79
N GLU A 420 17.10 -11.50 -4.89
CA GLU A 420 16.84 -10.53 -3.82
C GLU A 420 15.46 -10.77 -3.22
N ALA A 421 15.40 -11.35 -2.02
CA ALA A 421 14.15 -11.64 -1.33
C ALA A 421 13.49 -10.38 -0.72
N PHE A 422 14.31 -9.35 -0.46
CA PHE A 422 13.91 -8.04 0.09
C PHE A 422 14.49 -6.93 -0.79
N CYS A 423 14.00 -6.79 -2.01
CA CYS A 423 14.69 -5.98 -3.00
C CYS A 423 14.63 -4.49 -2.66
N GLY A 424 13.52 -3.98 -2.09
CA GLY A 424 13.31 -2.55 -1.92
C GLY A 424 13.61 -1.80 -3.23
N GLY A 425 14.55 -0.86 -3.20
CA GLY A 425 15.00 -0.15 -4.40
C GLY A 425 15.88 -0.96 -5.38
N ALA A 426 16.13 -2.24 -5.10
CA ALA A 426 16.91 -3.22 -5.85
C ALA A 426 18.32 -2.75 -6.23
N GLN A 427 18.99 -2.05 -5.31
CA GLN A 427 20.24 -1.32 -5.60
C GLN A 427 21.40 -2.27 -5.95
N VAL A 428 21.46 -3.47 -5.39
CA VAL A 428 22.51 -4.44 -5.72
C VAL A 428 22.23 -5.05 -7.09
N PHE A 429 20.99 -5.49 -7.34
CA PHE A 429 20.49 -6.01 -8.61
C PHE A 429 20.78 -5.07 -9.81
N PHE A 430 20.49 -3.78 -9.68
CA PHE A 430 20.66 -2.82 -10.77
C PHE A 430 22.13 -2.54 -11.12
N HIS A 431 23.06 -2.76 -10.20
CA HIS A 431 24.48 -2.49 -10.40
C HIS A 431 25.35 -3.74 -10.57
N LYS A 432 24.81 -4.96 -10.34
CA LYS A 432 25.53 -6.21 -10.65
C LYS A 432 25.52 -6.53 -12.14
N LYS A 433 26.52 -7.30 -12.57
CA LYS A 433 26.48 -8.01 -13.87
C LYS A 433 25.27 -8.95 -13.90
N ARG A 434 24.67 -9.16 -15.07
CA ARG A 434 23.56 -10.11 -15.23
C ARG A 434 24.00 -11.54 -14.87
N SER A 435 23.05 -12.34 -14.39
CA SER A 435 23.19 -13.79 -14.21
C SER A 435 22.21 -14.51 -15.13
N ASP A 436 22.36 -15.82 -15.29
CA ASP A 436 21.51 -16.65 -16.16
C ASP A 436 20.02 -16.55 -15.78
N ALA A 437 19.74 -16.57 -14.48
CA ALA A 437 18.41 -16.34 -13.92
C ALA A 437 18.47 -15.30 -12.80
N GLU A 438 17.52 -14.35 -12.80
CA GLU A 438 17.45 -13.31 -11.77
C GLU A 438 16.01 -13.16 -11.27
N VAL A 439 15.88 -13.07 -9.95
CA VAL A 439 14.62 -12.92 -9.23
C VAL A 439 14.74 -11.72 -8.28
N ILE A 440 13.77 -10.81 -8.34
CA ILE A 440 13.61 -9.79 -7.31
C ILE A 440 12.21 -9.88 -6.71
N ASN A 441 12.14 -9.75 -5.39
CA ASN A 441 10.93 -9.86 -4.60
C ASN A 441 10.89 -8.75 -3.56
N ASP A 442 9.69 -8.24 -3.30
CA ASP A 442 9.40 -7.45 -2.11
C ASP A 442 7.94 -7.68 -1.68
N VAL A 443 7.70 -7.73 -0.37
CA VAL A 443 6.33 -7.85 0.18
C VAL A 443 5.50 -6.59 -0.10
N ASN A 444 6.14 -5.46 -0.39
CA ASN A 444 5.46 -4.25 -0.83
C ASN A 444 4.91 -4.41 -2.25
N SER A 445 3.61 -4.70 -2.35
CA SER A 445 2.94 -4.95 -3.63
C SER A 445 2.84 -3.71 -4.53
N ASP A 446 2.86 -2.49 -3.99
CA ASP A 446 2.89 -1.25 -4.80
C ASP A 446 4.25 -1.05 -5.48
N LEU A 447 5.34 -1.32 -4.76
CA LEU A 447 6.70 -1.32 -5.31
C LEU A 447 6.85 -2.39 -6.39
N MET A 448 6.38 -3.61 -6.13
CA MET A 448 6.46 -4.70 -7.10
C MET A 448 5.52 -4.51 -8.28
N PHE A 449 4.35 -3.90 -8.08
CA PHE A 449 3.51 -3.39 -9.18
C PHE A 449 4.30 -2.42 -10.06
N ALA A 450 5.02 -1.46 -9.48
CA ALA A 450 5.75 -0.46 -10.25
C ALA A 450 6.89 -1.08 -11.08
N TYR A 451 7.63 -2.06 -10.55
CA TYR A 451 8.61 -2.82 -11.34
C TYR A 451 7.97 -3.63 -12.48
N ARG A 452 6.83 -4.29 -12.22
CA ARG A 452 6.08 -5.02 -13.27
C ARG A 452 5.59 -4.07 -14.36
N PHE A 453 5.09 -2.89 -13.99
CA PHE A 453 4.66 -1.87 -14.94
C PHE A 453 5.82 -1.44 -15.84
N ILE A 454 7.01 -1.13 -15.29
CA ILE A 454 8.18 -0.77 -16.12
C ILE A 454 8.55 -1.92 -17.05
N LYS A 455 8.53 -3.16 -16.56
CA LYS A 455 8.86 -4.34 -17.38
C LYS A 455 7.92 -4.49 -18.57
N SER A 456 6.62 -4.25 -18.40
CA SER A 456 5.60 -4.44 -19.43
C SER A 456 5.11 -3.15 -20.10
N MET A 457 5.77 -2.00 -19.88
CA MET A 457 5.29 -0.72 -20.40
C MET A 457 5.33 -0.70 -21.94
N THR A 458 4.30 -0.12 -22.53
CA THR A 458 4.21 0.09 -23.98
C THR A 458 4.91 1.38 -24.41
N PRO A 459 5.25 1.55 -25.70
CA PRO A 459 5.70 2.84 -26.22
C PRO A 459 4.71 3.98 -25.95
N GLU A 460 3.40 3.69 -25.99
CA GLU A 460 2.34 4.63 -25.66
C GLU A 460 2.38 5.06 -24.19
N ASP A 461 2.63 4.12 -23.27
CA ASP A 461 2.81 4.43 -21.84
C ASP A 461 4.02 5.33 -21.62
N LEU A 462 5.16 5.02 -22.24
CA LEU A 462 6.36 5.83 -22.14
C LEU A 462 6.15 7.24 -22.71
N ASN A 463 5.51 7.36 -23.87
CA ASN A 463 5.17 8.66 -24.46
C ASN A 463 4.23 9.46 -23.55
N TRP A 464 3.24 8.81 -22.94
CA TRP A 464 2.36 9.45 -21.98
C TRP A 464 3.12 9.92 -20.73
N LEU A 465 4.01 9.09 -20.18
CA LEU A 465 4.84 9.43 -19.01
C LEU A 465 5.78 10.60 -19.30
N ASN A 466 6.36 10.67 -20.50
CA ASN A 466 7.23 11.79 -20.91
C ASN A 466 6.48 13.13 -21.01
N LYS A 467 5.16 13.10 -21.18
CA LYS A 467 4.30 14.30 -21.21
C LYS A 467 3.80 14.74 -19.83
N GLN A 468 3.97 13.91 -18.80
CA GLN A 468 3.57 14.27 -17.44
C GLN A 468 4.56 15.25 -16.82
N ASP A 469 4.09 16.01 -15.83
CA ASP A 469 4.96 16.94 -15.14
C ASP A 469 5.74 16.25 -14.01
N TRP A 470 7.06 16.18 -14.17
CA TRP A 470 7.96 15.52 -13.23
C TRP A 470 8.68 16.48 -12.30
N VAL A 471 8.25 17.74 -12.22
CA VAL A 471 8.74 18.70 -11.24
C VAL A 471 8.04 18.48 -9.91
N ILE A 472 8.84 18.33 -8.85
CA ILE A 472 8.35 18.18 -7.48
C ILE A 472 7.69 19.49 -7.05
N HIS A 473 6.37 19.48 -6.96
CA HIS A 473 5.59 20.49 -6.28
C HIS A 473 4.79 19.89 -5.14
N ARG A 474 4.74 20.55 -3.97
CA ARG A 474 4.01 20.06 -2.80
C ARG A 474 2.52 19.95 -3.09
N ILE A 475 1.96 20.91 -3.84
CA ILE A 475 0.56 20.85 -4.29
C ILE A 475 0.34 19.63 -5.19
N ARG A 476 1.21 19.38 -6.17
CA ARG A 476 1.10 18.19 -7.03
C ARG A 476 1.32 16.90 -6.27
N ALA A 477 2.31 16.86 -5.38
CA ALA A 477 2.55 15.70 -4.52
C ALA A 477 1.32 15.42 -3.67
N ARG A 478 0.65 16.45 -3.13
CA ARG A 478 -0.58 16.30 -2.33
C ARG A 478 -1.71 15.77 -3.20
N LYS A 479 -1.94 16.41 -4.35
CA LYS A 479 -2.93 15.96 -5.33
C LYS A 479 -2.67 14.53 -5.77
N LEU A 480 -1.43 14.12 -6.01
CA LEU A 480 -1.09 12.74 -6.38
C LEU A 480 -1.21 11.78 -5.20
N PHE A 481 -0.90 12.21 -3.97
CA PHE A 481 -1.05 11.40 -2.77
C PHE A 481 -2.53 11.06 -2.52
N GLU A 482 -3.39 12.07 -2.65
CA GLU A 482 -4.85 11.98 -2.56
C GLU A 482 -5.51 11.46 -3.85
N SER A 483 -4.77 11.42 -4.97
CA SER A 483 -5.35 11.00 -6.23
C SER A 483 -5.63 9.51 -6.24
N GLN A 484 -6.69 9.21 -6.96
CA GLN A 484 -7.17 7.87 -7.20
C GLN A 484 -6.86 7.52 -8.66
N PRO A 485 -5.70 6.91 -8.96
CA PRO A 485 -5.30 6.67 -10.34
C PRO A 485 -6.26 5.70 -11.04
N LYS A 486 -6.77 6.07 -12.22
CA LYS A 486 -7.78 5.30 -12.97
C LYS A 486 -7.15 4.28 -13.91
N THR A 487 -5.89 4.49 -14.29
CA THR A 487 -5.15 3.63 -15.23
C THR A 487 -3.83 3.12 -14.61
N PRO A 488 -3.27 1.98 -15.09
CA PRO A 488 -1.97 1.50 -14.60
C PRO A 488 -0.84 2.53 -14.74
N ARG A 489 -0.80 3.30 -15.83
CA ARG A 489 0.19 4.37 -16.06
C ARG A 489 0.03 5.54 -15.10
N GLU A 490 -1.20 5.90 -14.73
CA GLU A 490 -1.46 6.90 -13.67
C GLU A 490 -1.04 6.37 -12.30
N ARG A 491 -1.32 5.09 -12.00
CA ARG A 491 -0.91 4.44 -10.74
C ARG A 491 0.61 4.42 -10.63
N PHE A 492 1.28 4.06 -11.72
CA PHE A 492 2.73 4.12 -11.82
C PHE A 492 3.26 5.54 -11.64
N TYR A 493 2.71 6.52 -12.37
CA TYR A 493 3.12 7.92 -12.26
C TYR A 493 2.96 8.46 -10.83
N ARG A 494 1.81 8.23 -10.19
CA ARG A 494 1.57 8.54 -8.78
C ARG A 494 2.65 7.93 -7.88
N PHE A 495 2.82 6.61 -7.94
CA PHE A 495 3.78 5.89 -7.10
C PHE A 495 5.21 6.42 -7.32
N ALA A 496 5.65 6.49 -8.58
CA ALA A 496 6.99 6.88 -8.94
C ALA A 496 7.30 8.33 -8.60
N TYR A 497 6.34 9.25 -8.84
CA TYR A 497 6.48 10.64 -8.47
C TYR A 497 6.61 10.78 -6.95
N LEU A 498 5.69 10.18 -6.17
CA LEU A 498 5.73 10.26 -4.71
C LEU A 498 6.99 9.63 -4.14
N ASN A 499 7.40 8.45 -4.61
CA ASN A 499 8.66 7.80 -4.19
C ASN A 499 9.89 8.69 -4.45
N LYS A 500 9.89 9.48 -5.51
CA LYS A 500 11.00 10.39 -5.80
C LYS A 500 10.89 11.70 -5.02
N ALA A 501 9.69 12.19 -4.80
CA ALA A 501 9.38 13.43 -4.08
C ALA A 501 9.56 13.32 -2.57
N THR A 502 9.42 12.13 -1.98
CA THR A 502 9.50 11.95 -0.53
C THR A 502 10.89 11.54 -0.03
N TYR A 503 11.15 11.78 1.26
CA TYR A 503 12.25 11.19 2.00
C TYR A 503 12.09 9.67 1.99
N TRP A 504 13.20 8.98 1.75
CA TRP A 504 13.29 7.51 1.72
C TRP A 504 12.42 6.79 0.68
N GLY A 505 11.62 7.50 -0.10
CA GLY A 505 10.70 6.90 -1.06
C GLY A 505 9.45 6.32 -0.42
N ARG A 506 9.08 6.80 0.76
CA ARG A 506 7.81 6.46 1.42
C ARG A 506 6.64 7.02 0.62
N THR A 507 5.71 6.15 0.22
CA THR A 507 4.50 6.48 -0.53
C THR A 507 3.22 6.28 0.31
N ASP A 508 3.40 5.81 1.54
CA ASP A 508 2.40 5.46 2.55
C ASP A 508 2.12 6.61 3.54
N SER A 509 3.01 7.60 3.64
CA SER A 509 2.85 8.78 4.50
C SER A 509 3.08 10.07 3.74
N TRP A 510 2.23 11.06 4.03
CA TRP A 510 2.30 12.41 3.50
C TRP A 510 3.44 13.25 4.09
N GLU A 511 3.86 12.94 5.32
CA GLU A 511 4.80 13.76 6.11
C GLU A 511 6.24 13.75 5.54
N GLY A 512 6.49 12.99 4.47
CA GLY A 512 7.81 12.79 3.90
C GLY A 512 8.18 13.67 2.70
N VAL A 513 7.35 14.57 2.17
CA VAL A 513 7.71 15.34 0.94
C VAL A 513 8.93 16.24 1.20
N ARG A 514 9.95 16.15 0.35
CA ARG A 514 11.21 16.89 0.51
C ARG A 514 11.03 18.38 0.30
N THR A 515 11.63 19.18 1.19
CA THR A 515 11.80 20.64 1.03
C THR A 515 13.27 20.97 0.73
N GLY A 516 13.55 22.11 0.07
CA GLY A 516 14.91 22.60 -0.19
C GLY A 516 15.56 22.12 -1.51
N ARG A 517 16.91 22.03 -1.54
CA ARG A 517 17.76 21.90 -2.76
C ARG A 517 17.43 20.73 -3.71
N ASN A 518 16.75 19.68 -3.21
CA ASN A 518 16.28 18.50 -3.95
C ASN A 518 14.78 18.24 -3.70
N GLY A 519 14.04 19.26 -3.27
CA GLY A 519 12.62 19.26 -2.93
C GLY A 519 11.82 20.06 -3.95
N GLU A 520 10.97 20.98 -3.49
CA GLU A 520 10.16 21.87 -4.35
C GLU A 520 10.96 22.45 -5.54
N GLY A 521 10.45 22.29 -6.76
CA GLY A 521 11.08 22.72 -8.01
C GLY A 521 12.10 21.74 -8.61
N TYR A 522 12.46 20.65 -7.91
CA TYR A 522 13.39 19.66 -8.45
C TYR A 522 12.74 18.76 -9.52
N HIS A 523 13.42 18.60 -10.66
CA HIS A 523 12.93 17.77 -11.77
C HIS A 523 13.31 16.29 -11.60
N ILE A 524 12.32 15.42 -11.47
CA ILE A 524 12.48 13.96 -11.44
C ILE A 524 12.88 13.50 -12.85
N ARG A 525 14.06 12.85 -12.95
CA ARG A 525 14.61 12.36 -14.24
C ARG A 525 14.28 10.89 -14.51
N LEU A 526 13.33 10.30 -13.80
CA LEU A 526 12.99 8.89 -13.95
C LEU A 526 12.55 8.52 -15.37
N PRO A 527 11.68 9.28 -16.08
CA PRO A 527 11.23 8.93 -17.42
C PRO A 527 12.37 8.69 -18.41
N LEU A 528 13.41 9.52 -18.34
CA LEU A 528 14.61 9.43 -19.19
C LEU A 528 15.37 8.12 -19.01
N LYS A 529 15.17 7.42 -17.88
CA LYS A 529 15.87 6.18 -17.52
C LYS A 529 14.99 4.93 -17.69
N LEU A 530 13.69 5.10 -17.92
CA LEU A 530 12.76 3.98 -18.00
C LEU A 530 13.12 2.97 -19.10
N PRO A 531 13.61 3.36 -20.30
CA PRO A 531 14.04 2.41 -21.31
C PRO A 531 15.17 1.47 -20.83
N ASP A 532 16.22 2.03 -20.23
CA ASP A 532 17.36 1.26 -19.71
C ASP A 532 16.93 0.33 -18.57
N ILE A 533 16.04 0.82 -17.70
CA ILE A 533 15.48 0.04 -16.58
C ILE A 533 14.59 -1.10 -17.11
N GLN A 534 13.74 -0.84 -18.11
CA GLN A 534 12.89 -1.85 -18.74
C GLN A 534 13.75 -2.95 -19.38
N GLU A 535 14.78 -2.57 -20.13
CA GLU A 535 15.71 -3.54 -20.72
C GLU A 535 16.43 -4.35 -19.63
N ARG A 536 16.84 -3.72 -18.53
CA ARG A 536 17.43 -4.42 -17.38
C ARG A 536 16.49 -5.47 -16.77
N LEU A 537 15.18 -5.20 -16.76
CA LEU A 537 14.14 -6.05 -16.15
C LEU A 537 13.55 -7.12 -17.08
N LYS A 538 13.82 -7.08 -18.39
CA LYS A 538 13.18 -7.92 -19.41
C LYS A 538 13.14 -9.42 -19.08
N ASN A 539 14.24 -9.97 -18.59
CA ASN A 539 14.38 -11.41 -18.26
C ASN A 539 14.33 -11.71 -16.76
N VAL A 540 13.85 -10.77 -15.94
CA VAL A 540 13.85 -10.89 -14.47
C VAL A 540 12.49 -11.37 -13.99
N THR A 541 12.47 -12.32 -13.06
CA THR A 541 11.24 -12.78 -12.40
C THR A 541 10.88 -11.84 -11.25
N LEU A 542 9.63 -11.37 -11.20
CA LEU A 542 9.17 -10.34 -10.26
C LEU A 542 8.05 -10.84 -9.35
N HIS A 543 8.37 -11.07 -8.07
CA HIS A 543 7.42 -11.57 -7.08
C HIS A 543 7.00 -10.52 -6.07
N SER A 544 5.88 -10.76 -5.41
CA SER A 544 5.49 -10.03 -4.20
C SER A 544 4.98 -11.04 -3.17
N TRP A 545 5.90 -11.93 -2.79
CA TRP A 545 5.68 -13.08 -1.90
C TRP A 545 6.40 -12.85 -0.58
N ASP A 546 6.07 -13.70 0.40
CA ASP A 546 6.87 -13.80 1.61
C ASP A 546 8.31 -14.23 1.28
N TRP A 547 9.27 -13.66 1.98
CA TRP A 547 10.68 -13.89 1.71
C TRP A 547 11.09 -15.36 1.95
N GLN A 548 10.45 -16.07 2.89
CA GLN A 548 10.73 -17.48 3.17
C GLN A 548 10.34 -18.36 1.99
N ASP A 549 9.23 -18.06 1.33
CA ASP A 549 8.77 -18.78 0.14
C ASP A 549 9.71 -18.54 -1.04
N ILE A 550 10.25 -17.32 -1.19
CA ILE A 550 11.27 -17.01 -2.20
C ILE A 550 12.56 -17.79 -1.97
N LEU A 551 13.03 -17.86 -0.72
CA LEU A 551 14.19 -18.67 -0.39
C LEU A 551 13.92 -20.14 -0.76
N LYS A 552 12.78 -20.69 -0.35
CA LYS A 552 12.43 -22.09 -0.58
C LYS A 552 12.31 -22.44 -2.07
N GLU A 553 11.68 -21.58 -2.86
CA GLU A 553 11.42 -21.82 -4.29
C GLU A 553 12.70 -21.75 -5.13
N TYR A 554 13.59 -20.81 -4.82
CA TYR A 554 14.75 -20.51 -5.66
C TYR A 554 16.08 -21.04 -5.12
N ASP A 555 16.09 -21.73 -3.97
CA ASP A 555 17.32 -22.27 -3.38
C ASP A 555 17.88 -23.46 -4.15
N SER A 556 19.15 -23.35 -4.50
CA SER A 556 19.95 -24.36 -5.17
C SER A 556 21.43 -24.07 -4.94
N ASP A 557 22.30 -25.06 -5.18
CA ASP A 557 23.76 -24.88 -5.07
C ASP A 557 24.32 -23.79 -6.02
N ASN A 558 23.57 -23.43 -7.07
CA ASN A 558 23.92 -22.40 -8.04
C ASN A 558 23.31 -21.02 -7.74
N THR A 559 22.53 -20.90 -6.66
CA THR A 559 21.84 -19.67 -6.29
C THR A 559 22.67 -18.83 -5.33
N PHE A 560 22.75 -17.54 -5.63
CA PHE A 560 23.22 -16.51 -4.70
C PHE A 560 22.06 -15.63 -4.24
N PHE A 561 21.89 -15.54 -2.93
CA PHE A 561 20.90 -14.68 -2.27
C PHE A 561 21.58 -13.43 -1.72
N TYR A 562 21.06 -12.26 -2.08
CA TYR A 562 21.31 -11.03 -1.34
C TYR A 562 20.09 -10.70 -0.48
N LEU A 563 20.29 -10.64 0.83
CA LEU A 563 19.24 -10.45 1.82
C LEU A 563 19.43 -9.12 2.54
N ASP A 564 18.39 -8.31 2.55
CA ASP A 564 18.38 -6.99 3.19
C ASP A 564 17.04 -6.74 3.90
N PRO A 565 16.71 -7.55 4.93
CA PRO A 565 15.44 -7.44 5.64
C PRO A 565 15.33 -6.12 6.41
N PRO A 566 14.13 -5.76 6.90
CA PRO A 566 13.96 -4.65 7.83
C PRO A 566 14.84 -4.81 9.07
N TYR A 567 15.39 -3.69 9.57
CA TYR A 567 16.34 -3.62 10.70
C TYR A 567 15.57 -3.33 12.01
N PRO A 568 15.34 -4.32 12.90
CA PRO A 568 14.37 -4.16 13.99
C PRO A 568 14.67 -3.05 15.02
N ILE A 569 15.94 -2.66 15.23
CA ILE A 569 16.33 -1.57 16.13
C ILE A 569 16.12 -0.19 15.46
N HIS A 570 16.47 -0.06 14.18
CA HIS A 570 16.57 1.22 13.45
C HIS A 570 15.42 1.49 12.47
N TRP A 571 14.51 0.53 12.26
CA TRP A 571 13.28 0.67 11.48
C TRP A 571 12.18 1.26 12.39
N PRO A 572 11.38 2.22 11.91
CA PRO A 572 10.91 3.35 12.71
C PRO A 572 10.18 2.97 14.01
N LYS A 573 10.68 3.53 15.12
CA LYS A 573 10.02 3.62 16.44
C LYS A 573 9.01 4.78 16.55
N GLU A 574 8.84 5.59 15.50
CA GLU A 574 7.82 6.64 15.43
C GLU A 574 6.52 6.08 14.82
N GLY A 575 5.61 5.58 15.68
CA GLY A 575 4.18 5.40 15.39
C GLY A 575 3.76 4.51 14.21
N GLY A 576 4.67 3.78 13.55
CA GLY A 576 4.37 3.04 12.34
C GLY A 576 5.13 1.72 12.24
N ASP A 577 4.53 0.63 12.68
CA ASP A 577 5.14 -0.70 12.64
C ASP A 577 4.90 -1.40 11.27
N HIS A 578 5.53 -0.84 10.23
CA HIS A 578 5.45 -1.33 8.84
C HIS A 578 6.41 -2.51 8.57
N GLY A 579 7.39 -2.75 9.47
CA GLY A 579 8.40 -3.80 9.33
C GLY A 579 8.10 -5.10 10.06
N SER A 580 7.55 -5.07 11.28
CA SER A 580 7.43 -6.30 12.10
C SER A 580 6.31 -7.25 11.66
N LYS A 581 5.43 -6.80 10.76
CA LYS A 581 4.31 -7.60 10.28
C LYS A 581 4.69 -8.68 9.28
N PHE A 582 5.70 -8.41 8.47
CA PHE A 582 6.12 -9.27 7.35
C PHE A 582 7.54 -9.83 7.55
N PHE A 583 8.20 -9.43 8.63
CA PHE A 583 9.50 -9.93 9.02
C PHE A 583 9.53 -10.15 10.52
N LYS A 584 9.75 -11.38 10.95
CA LYS A 584 10.05 -11.71 12.33
C LYS A 584 11.50 -12.16 12.45
N GLU A 585 12.23 -11.53 13.35
CA GLU A 585 13.66 -11.83 13.58
C GLU A 585 13.87 -13.30 14.00
N GLU A 586 12.91 -13.90 14.70
CA GLU A 586 12.94 -15.31 15.14
C GLU A 586 12.98 -16.32 13.97
N ASP A 587 12.40 -15.96 12.82
CA ASP A 587 12.34 -16.82 11.63
C ASP A 587 13.61 -16.73 10.76
N LEU A 588 14.44 -15.69 10.98
CA LEU A 588 15.63 -15.42 10.18
C LEU A 588 16.68 -16.53 10.28
N ILE A 589 17.08 -16.90 11.50
CA ILE A 589 18.16 -17.86 11.72
C ILE A 589 17.82 -19.26 11.18
N PRO A 590 16.62 -19.83 11.44
CA PRO A 590 16.21 -21.10 10.83
C PRO A 590 16.28 -21.06 9.30
N ALA A 591 15.80 -19.98 8.68
CA ALA A 591 15.81 -19.84 7.22
C ALA A 591 17.25 -19.79 6.67
N LEU A 592 18.13 -18.97 7.25
CA LEU A 592 19.53 -18.87 6.82
C LEU A 592 20.28 -20.20 6.92
N LYS A 593 20.00 -21.00 7.95
CA LYS A 593 20.60 -22.34 8.12
C LYS A 593 20.12 -23.35 7.07
N SER A 594 18.96 -23.13 6.47
CA SER A 594 18.37 -24.04 5.47
C SER A 594 18.85 -23.79 4.05
N ILE A 595 19.46 -22.64 3.77
CA ILE A 595 19.94 -22.24 2.44
C ILE A 595 21.10 -23.14 2.00
N LYS A 596 20.92 -23.86 0.89
CA LYS A 596 21.93 -24.67 0.20
C LYS A 596 22.89 -23.80 -0.61
N GLY A 597 22.33 -22.78 -1.29
CA GLY A 597 23.08 -21.81 -2.06
C GLY A 597 23.97 -20.91 -1.20
N LYS A 598 24.54 -19.88 -1.82
CA LYS A 598 25.35 -18.87 -1.10
C LYS A 598 24.49 -17.68 -0.72
N PHE A 599 24.75 -17.06 0.42
CA PHE A 599 24.08 -15.79 0.76
C PHE A 599 25.01 -14.76 1.36
N ILE A 600 24.68 -13.48 1.12
CA ILE A 600 25.09 -12.35 1.93
C ILE A 600 23.84 -11.69 2.50
N LEU A 601 23.81 -11.51 3.81
CA LEU A 601 22.80 -10.77 4.55
C LEU A 601 23.42 -9.47 5.07
N SER A 602 22.76 -8.35 4.79
CA SER A 602 23.01 -7.05 5.44
C SER A 602 22.11 -6.92 6.68
N TYR A 603 22.67 -6.55 7.83
CA TYR A 603 21.91 -6.45 9.08
C TYR A 603 22.50 -5.45 10.10
N GLU A 604 21.81 -5.30 11.23
CA GLU A 604 22.20 -4.46 12.37
C GLU A 604 23.40 -5.04 13.12
N LEU A 605 24.36 -4.18 13.47
CA LEU A 605 25.60 -4.61 14.10
C LEU A 605 25.41 -5.07 15.56
N GLU A 606 24.47 -4.43 16.24
CA GLU A 606 24.07 -4.67 17.62
C GLU A 606 23.47 -6.06 17.80
N LYS A 607 22.98 -6.66 16.71
CA LYS A 607 22.38 -7.99 16.67
C LYS A 607 23.37 -9.09 16.30
N LEU A 608 24.67 -8.80 16.27
CA LEU A 608 25.72 -9.77 15.95
C LEU A 608 25.56 -11.11 16.68
N GLY A 609 25.19 -11.08 17.97
CA GLY A 609 25.02 -12.27 18.81
C GLY A 609 24.05 -13.31 18.23
N LEU A 610 23.09 -12.89 17.40
CA LEU A 610 22.14 -13.79 16.73
C LEU A 610 22.80 -14.72 15.71
N PHE A 611 23.90 -14.28 15.09
CA PHE A 611 24.51 -14.96 13.95
C PHE A 611 25.65 -15.91 14.33
N LYS A 612 25.63 -16.43 15.56
CA LYS A 612 26.59 -17.44 16.01
C LYS A 612 26.56 -18.67 15.09
N GLY A 613 27.71 -19.01 14.51
CA GLY A 613 27.85 -20.12 13.56
C GLY A 613 27.86 -19.69 12.09
N PHE A 614 27.56 -18.43 11.79
CA PHE A 614 27.79 -17.84 10.47
C PHE A 614 29.11 -17.06 10.45
N LYS A 615 29.55 -16.68 9.24
CA LYS A 615 30.69 -15.79 9.06
C LYS A 615 30.16 -14.37 9.09
N THR A 616 30.73 -13.52 9.93
CA THR A 616 30.23 -12.17 10.20
C THR A 616 31.34 -11.16 9.96
N TYR A 617 31.00 -10.05 9.30
CA TYR A 617 31.93 -9.01 8.90
C TYR A 617 31.34 -7.62 9.16
N ARG A 618 32.19 -6.66 9.51
CA ARG A 618 31.76 -5.25 9.66
C ARG A 618 32.14 -4.47 8.41
N VAL A 619 31.17 -3.85 7.74
CA VAL A 619 31.42 -2.97 6.59
C VAL A 619 31.23 -1.50 6.96
N LYS A 620 32.23 -0.66 6.70
CA LYS A 620 32.15 0.78 6.98
C LYS A 620 31.08 1.46 6.14
N THR A 621 30.14 2.15 6.78
CA THR A 621 29.13 2.98 6.11
C THR A 621 29.67 4.41 5.93
N LEU A 622 29.19 5.13 4.92
CA LEU A 622 29.49 6.55 4.78
C LEU A 622 28.67 7.31 5.82
N TRP A 623 29.36 8.00 6.75
CA TRP A 623 28.74 8.83 7.79
C TRP A 623 27.90 9.92 7.15
N THR A 624 26.61 9.99 7.48
CA THR A 624 25.75 11.12 7.11
C THR A 624 24.96 11.60 8.29
N GLY A 625 25.65 12.27 9.23
CA GLY A 625 25.04 13.07 10.29
C GLY A 625 24.06 12.35 11.23
N MET A 626 23.48 13.12 12.12
CA MET A 626 22.40 12.70 13.01
C MET A 626 21.12 12.56 12.19
N HIS A 627 20.56 11.35 12.12
CA HIS A 627 19.27 11.08 11.49
C HIS A 627 18.19 11.00 12.58
N GLN A 628 16.95 11.38 12.28
CA GLN A 628 15.77 11.13 13.13
C GLN A 628 15.51 9.63 13.40
N LEU A 629 16.21 8.72 12.70
CA LEU A 629 16.18 7.27 12.94
C LEU A 629 17.29 6.78 13.89
N GLY A 630 17.98 7.70 14.58
CA GLY A 630 19.11 7.40 15.46
C GLY A 630 20.48 7.56 14.80
N VAL A 631 21.53 7.33 15.59
CA VAL A 631 22.93 7.37 15.15
C VAL A 631 23.15 6.17 14.22
N ARG A 632 23.34 6.41 12.92
CA ARG A 632 23.89 5.35 12.05
C ARG A 632 25.29 5.03 12.55
N HIS A 633 25.48 3.83 13.08
CA HIS A 633 26.80 3.33 13.41
C HIS A 633 27.70 3.44 12.16
N LYS A 634 28.98 3.71 12.42
CA LYS A 634 30.06 3.76 11.40
C LYS A 634 30.15 2.47 10.56
N TYR A 635 29.47 1.40 10.99
CA TYR A 635 29.54 0.06 10.43
C TYR A 635 28.16 -0.60 10.33
N GLU A 636 27.99 -1.43 9.31
CA GLU A 636 26.88 -2.36 9.12
C GLU A 636 27.41 -3.80 9.21
N LEU A 637 26.57 -4.74 9.66
CA LEU A 637 26.92 -6.16 9.74
C LEU A 637 26.62 -6.85 8.41
N LEU A 638 27.60 -7.56 7.87
CA LEU A 638 27.41 -8.54 6.80
C LEU A 638 27.53 -9.95 7.38
N VAL A 639 26.58 -10.81 7.05
CA VAL A 639 26.55 -12.22 7.46
C VAL A 639 26.55 -13.10 6.22
N SER A 640 27.34 -14.16 6.21
CA SER A 640 27.40 -15.10 5.09
C SER A 640 27.63 -16.55 5.53
N ASN A 641 27.23 -17.50 4.69
CA ASN A 641 27.57 -18.93 4.86
C ASN A 641 28.91 -19.32 4.21
N PHE A 642 29.49 -18.47 3.36
CA PHE A 642 30.81 -18.68 2.73
C PHE A 642 31.81 -17.56 3.11
N PRO A 643 33.13 -17.81 3.10
CA PRO A 643 34.11 -16.76 3.39
C PRO A 643 34.05 -15.64 2.35
N LEU A 644 33.88 -14.41 2.80
CA LEU A 644 33.98 -13.25 1.93
C LEU A 644 35.45 -12.99 1.60
N LYS A 645 35.80 -13.02 0.32
CA LYS A 645 37.13 -12.67 -0.20
C LYS A 645 37.02 -11.32 -0.87
N PRO A 646 37.57 -10.23 -0.30
CA PRO A 646 37.64 -8.96 -1.00
C PRO A 646 38.53 -9.15 -2.24
N LEU A 647 37.93 -9.09 -3.43
CA LEU A 647 38.67 -9.14 -4.68
C LEU A 647 39.42 -7.82 -4.87
N ASN A 648 40.75 -7.94 -4.97
CA ASN A 648 41.76 -6.90 -5.21
C ASN A 648 42.06 -5.95 -4.05
N LEU A 649 43.09 -6.32 -3.24
CA LEU A 649 44.31 -5.54 -2.99
C LEU A 649 45.24 -6.34 -2.07
N TYR A 650 46.38 -6.75 -2.64
CA TYR A 650 47.65 -7.22 -2.05
C TYR A 650 47.66 -8.22 -0.88
N PHE A 651 48.39 -9.32 -1.13
CA PHE A 651 48.96 -10.19 -0.10
C PHE A 651 50.20 -9.53 0.50
N GLU A 652 50.25 -9.39 1.82
CA GLU A 652 51.50 -9.40 2.55
C GLU A 652 51.52 -10.67 3.41
N LYS A 653 52.49 -11.55 3.14
CA LYS A 653 52.82 -12.66 4.03
C LYS A 653 53.06 -12.04 5.40
N SER A 654 52.33 -12.47 6.43
CA SER A 654 52.74 -12.19 7.79
C SER A 654 54.07 -12.91 8.03
N GLN A 655 55.17 -12.17 7.98
CA GLN A 655 56.32 -12.49 8.78
C GLN A 655 55.88 -12.45 10.24
N GLY A 656 56.15 -13.55 10.93
CA GLY A 656 55.90 -13.75 12.35
C GLY A 656 56.61 -15.04 12.73
N THR A 657 57.92 -14.90 12.92
CA THR A 657 58.80 -15.64 13.84
C THR A 657 58.00 -16.36 14.94
N ASP A 658 58.16 -17.66 15.21
CA ASP A 658 59.40 -18.25 15.74
C ASP A 658 59.62 -19.73 15.34
N GLU A 659 60.89 -19.99 15.01
CA GLU A 659 61.76 -21.12 15.38
C GLU A 659 61.41 -22.60 15.13
N THR A 660 62.41 -23.26 14.51
CA THR A 660 62.82 -24.68 14.58
C THR A 660 62.04 -25.72 13.76
N HIS A 661 62.51 -26.01 12.54
CA HIS A 661 63.37 -27.17 12.27
C HIS A 661 63.69 -27.31 10.76
N ALA A 662 65.00 -27.36 10.49
CA ALA A 662 65.69 -28.21 9.50
C ALA A 662 65.15 -28.34 8.06
N GLU A 663 65.88 -27.69 7.15
CA GLU A 663 66.67 -28.32 6.07
C GLU A 663 65.99 -29.10 4.91
N ILE A 664 66.54 -28.79 3.72
CA ILE A 664 66.82 -29.67 2.56
C ILE A 664 65.89 -29.58 1.33
N VAL A 665 66.42 -28.81 0.37
CA VAL A 665 66.71 -29.16 -1.04
C VAL A 665 65.60 -29.04 -2.10
N SER A 666 65.82 -28.03 -2.95
CA SER A 666 65.83 -28.04 -4.43
C SER A 666 64.92 -29.03 -5.17
N SER A 667 64.14 -28.50 -6.10
CA SER A 667 64.54 -28.47 -7.52
C SER A 667 63.35 -28.02 -8.38
N ASN A 668 63.59 -26.95 -9.14
CA ASN A 668 62.95 -26.74 -10.42
C ASN A 668 63.47 -27.85 -11.37
N PRO A 669 62.69 -28.32 -12.35
CA PRO A 669 62.90 -27.74 -13.68
C PRO A 669 61.65 -27.64 -14.58
N ALA A 670 61.58 -26.50 -15.26
CA ALA A 670 61.41 -26.31 -16.71
C ALA A 670 60.40 -27.19 -17.48
N ALA A 671 59.43 -26.56 -18.14
CA ALA A 671 59.58 -26.01 -19.50
C ALA A 671 58.44 -25.02 -19.80
#